data_AF-A0A964BM03-F1
#
_entry.id   AF-A0A964BM03-F1
#
_cell.length_a   1.000
_cell.length_b   1.000
_cell.length_c   1.000
_cell.angle_alpha   90.00
_cell.angle_beta   90.00
_cell.angle_gamma   90.00
#
_symmetry.space_group_name_H-M   'P 1'
#
loop_
_entity.id
_entity.type
_entity.pdbx_description
1 polymer ?
#
loop_
_entity_poly.entity_id
_entity_poly.type
_entity_poly.pdbx_seq_one_letter_code
_entity_poly.pdbx_strand_id
1 'polypeptide(L)'
;MNATQIGFFSIVATIVIQRILAMCLGKKNAKYLYSVGGIKKSDNLVKYVRVTQISWLLAATIEVYLTDRRVIYPLAITAIGVTIASQIIRMLSAKELGYFWTHPIIIKSDRSIVNTGIYSYIRHPAWLAMGLEITFVPLIHNAYLTAFVFTAINFFLSSKRIATEEKILSETTNYSILLGNTPRFIPRFSQSKTKNINCCDKPNGMASRPIGNPLGQRALVIGAGAAGLAAMDSLQKAGILFDAVEKYSEIGGLWNYNKSDSPVSQNTHAIGHKSMQMYSGLSMPEDYPAYPSNQQILDYLIDYAKNRKLYEHIQFGISVDNLERLEQAWRVTLSNQEVRTYRWVLIASGQHNDPHIPQFEGEFTGEIIHSSKYKQPEQLLGKKVLVVGAGQSAMDILEDSATTAQKTIHSSRSSFYIGNKFIFGFPAEKIANFPIIKSIPTQLIFKTLAYVSPILLLLQGINLSKLNIPQNDFKNRAIKPVFNQTIYQYYLQGDLIHKPKIQTLKDNWVIFEDGSAEEIDFIVCATGFNVSFPFIEKKFLNWRSGKKFPSLYLHCFHPNYDNLFVIGMIQPIGTHWQVFEAQSRLVASYIQSKIQNVPFCKIDRLKQNFDSNIKGKKLSNESLLVDKRLYIKQIQKLIA
;
A
#
# COMPACT_ATOMS: atom_id res chain seq x y z
N MET A 1 0.19 -13.11 50.13
CA MET A 1 0.32 -12.89 48.67
C MET A 1 0.21 -11.41 48.38
N ASN A 2 1.20 -10.84 47.70
CA ASN A 2 1.18 -9.44 47.27
C ASN A 2 0.37 -9.26 45.97
N ALA A 3 0.00 -8.03 45.63
CA ALA A 3 -0.84 -7.72 44.46
C ALA A 3 -0.24 -8.24 43.13
N THR A 4 1.09 -8.24 43.01
CA THR A 4 1.78 -8.74 41.80
C THR A 4 1.71 -10.26 41.67
N GLN A 5 1.76 -11.00 42.78
CA GLN A 5 1.55 -12.46 42.80
C GLN A 5 0.11 -12.82 42.45
N ILE A 6 -0.87 -12.07 42.97
CA ILE A 6 -2.29 -12.24 42.61
C ILE A 6 -2.45 -12.06 41.09
N GLY A 7 -1.90 -10.97 40.53
CA GLY A 7 -1.96 -10.72 39.08
C GLY A 7 -1.29 -11.82 38.25
N PHE A 8 -0.11 -12.29 38.67
CA PHE A 8 0.57 -13.39 38.01
C PHE A 8 -0.24 -14.70 38.05
N PHE A 9 -0.81 -15.06 39.20
CA PHE A 9 -1.63 -16.27 39.32
C PHE A 9 -2.94 -16.17 38.52
N SER A 10 -3.54 -14.98 38.39
CA SER A 10 -4.68 -14.77 37.49
C SER A 10 -4.31 -15.01 36.02
N ILE A 11 -3.12 -14.59 35.58
CA ILE A 11 -2.61 -14.86 34.22
C ILE A 11 -2.41 -16.36 34.03
N VAL A 12 -1.74 -17.03 34.97
CA VAL A 12 -1.53 -18.49 34.94
C VAL A 12 -2.87 -19.25 34.91
N ALA A 13 -3.83 -18.88 35.76
CA ALA A 13 -5.15 -19.49 35.79
C ALA A 13 -5.90 -19.33 34.46
N THR A 14 -5.81 -18.16 33.84
CA THR A 14 -6.40 -17.91 32.51
C THR A 14 -5.80 -18.83 31.45
N ILE A 15 -4.47 -18.99 31.45
CA ILE A 15 -3.78 -19.91 30.54
C ILE A 15 -4.20 -21.35 30.79
N VAL A 16 -4.34 -21.78 32.05
CA VAL A 16 -4.83 -23.13 32.41
C VAL A 16 -6.24 -23.37 31.85
N ILE A 17 -7.16 -22.43 32.02
CA ILE A 17 -8.52 -22.53 31.47
C ILE A 17 -8.47 -22.67 29.94
N GLN A 18 -7.68 -21.83 29.26
CA GLN A 18 -7.50 -21.91 27.81
C GLN A 18 -6.93 -23.27 27.37
N ARG A 19 -6.01 -23.85 28.14
CA ARG A 19 -5.45 -25.18 27.86
C ARG A 19 -6.50 -26.28 27.97
N ILE A 20 -7.35 -26.23 28.99
CA ILE A 20 -8.45 -27.18 29.17
C ILE A 20 -9.42 -27.07 27.98
N LEU A 21 -9.81 -25.87 27.57
CA LEU A 21 -10.69 -25.65 26.41
C LEU A 21 -10.06 -26.18 25.11
N ALA A 22 -8.78 -25.90 24.87
CA ALA A 22 -8.06 -26.41 23.71
C ALA A 22 -7.94 -27.94 23.70
N MET A 23 -7.80 -28.58 24.88
CA MET A 23 -7.82 -30.03 25.02
C MET A 23 -9.19 -30.61 24.67
N CYS A 24 -10.28 -30.00 25.16
CA CYS A 24 -11.64 -30.43 24.84
C CYS A 24 -11.93 -30.32 23.34
N LEU A 25 -11.54 -29.19 22.71
CA LEU A 25 -11.65 -29.00 21.27
C LEU A 25 -10.85 -30.05 20.49
N GLY A 26 -9.61 -30.30 20.88
CA GLY A 26 -8.75 -31.30 20.23
C GLY A 26 -9.29 -32.73 20.33
N LYS A 27 -9.93 -33.09 21.45
CA LYS A 27 -10.62 -34.39 21.60
C LYS A 27 -11.86 -34.49 20.70
N LYS A 28 -12.65 -33.43 20.60
CA LYS A 28 -13.83 -33.37 19.71
C LYS A 28 -13.42 -33.50 18.24
N ASN A 29 -12.40 -32.77 17.83
CA ASN A 29 -11.81 -32.83 16.50
C ASN A 29 -11.27 -34.22 16.16
N ALA A 30 -10.55 -34.86 17.09
CA ALA A 30 -10.04 -36.21 16.90
C ALA A 30 -11.17 -37.23 16.68
N LYS A 31 -12.26 -37.17 17.47
CA LYS A 31 -13.45 -38.03 17.27
C LYS A 31 -14.05 -37.85 15.88
N TYR A 32 -14.19 -36.60 15.43
CA TYR A 32 -14.68 -36.29 14.09
C TYR A 32 -13.75 -36.84 12.99
N LEU A 33 -12.44 -36.65 13.12
CA LEU A 33 -11.47 -37.15 12.15
C LEU A 33 -11.50 -38.69 12.05
N TYR A 34 -11.68 -39.40 13.15
CA TYR A 34 -11.87 -40.85 13.12
C TYR A 34 -13.17 -41.24 12.41
N SER A 35 -14.29 -40.52 12.63
CA SER A 35 -15.56 -40.82 11.96
C SER A 35 -15.52 -40.63 10.43
N VAL A 36 -14.59 -39.82 9.93
CA VAL A 36 -14.43 -39.59 8.48
C VAL A 36 -13.25 -40.38 7.88
N GLY A 37 -12.74 -41.41 8.58
CA GLY A 37 -11.72 -42.32 8.06
C GLY A 37 -10.26 -41.88 8.31
N GLY A 38 -10.00 -41.00 9.27
CA GLY A 38 -8.64 -40.59 9.65
C GLY A 38 -7.87 -41.70 10.39
N ILE A 39 -6.59 -41.88 10.05
CA ILE A 39 -5.72 -42.92 10.62
C ILE A 39 -4.71 -42.28 11.57
N LYS A 40 -4.58 -42.80 12.79
CA LYS A 40 -3.56 -42.39 13.77
C LYS A 40 -2.19 -42.95 13.35
N LYS A 41 -1.19 -42.09 13.15
CA LYS A 41 0.13 -42.51 12.61
C LYS A 41 1.30 -42.51 13.62
N SER A 42 1.24 -41.77 14.73
CA SER A 42 2.27 -41.83 15.80
C SER A 42 1.82 -41.19 17.12
N ASP A 43 2.41 -41.65 18.24
CA ASP A 43 2.21 -41.12 19.60
C ASP A 43 3.53 -41.03 20.41
N ASN A 44 4.70 -41.19 19.77
CA ASN A 44 5.97 -41.18 20.49
C ASN A 44 6.22 -39.76 21.02
N LEU A 45 6.39 -39.65 22.34
CA LEU A 45 6.63 -38.42 23.11
C LEU A 45 5.41 -37.56 23.49
N VAL A 46 4.19 -37.89 23.09
CA VAL A 46 3.00 -37.08 23.45
C VAL A 46 2.74 -37.07 24.96
N LYS A 47 2.96 -38.20 25.64
CA LYS A 47 2.87 -38.29 27.10
C LYS A 47 3.81 -37.30 27.78
N TYR A 48 5.08 -37.25 27.36
CA TYR A 48 6.10 -36.36 27.93
C TYR A 48 5.82 -34.89 27.64
N VAL A 49 5.31 -34.56 26.44
CA VAL A 49 4.87 -33.19 26.14
C VAL A 49 3.72 -32.78 27.05
N ARG A 50 2.70 -33.63 27.25
CA ARG A 50 1.59 -33.33 28.17
C ARG A 50 2.05 -33.11 29.61
N VAL A 51 2.94 -33.97 30.11
CA VAL A 51 3.53 -33.82 31.45
C VAL A 51 4.24 -32.48 31.53
N THR A 52 5.12 -32.17 30.57
CA THR A 52 5.85 -30.90 30.52
C THR A 52 4.90 -29.70 30.54
N GLN A 53 3.81 -29.73 29.75
CA GLN A 53 2.82 -28.64 29.67
C GLN A 53 2.11 -28.36 31.00
N ILE A 54 2.03 -29.33 31.92
CA ILE A 54 1.44 -29.16 33.25
C ILE A 54 2.54 -28.77 34.25
N SER A 55 3.68 -29.45 34.20
CA SER A 55 4.77 -29.30 35.15
C SER A 55 5.36 -27.88 35.17
N TRP A 56 5.50 -27.21 34.02
CA TRP A 56 6.07 -25.86 33.99
C TRP A 56 5.14 -24.80 34.62
N LEU A 57 3.83 -24.95 34.48
CA LEU A 57 2.84 -24.04 35.09
C LEU A 57 2.83 -24.18 36.62
N LEU A 58 2.93 -25.42 37.10
CA LEU A 58 3.04 -25.71 38.54
C LEU A 58 4.38 -25.21 39.09
N ALA A 59 5.49 -25.49 38.40
CA ALA A 59 6.81 -25.04 38.79
C ALA A 59 6.90 -23.50 38.84
N ALA A 60 6.32 -22.79 37.86
CA ALA A 60 6.30 -21.33 37.84
C ALA A 60 5.51 -20.77 39.04
N THR A 61 4.35 -21.36 39.33
CA THR A 61 3.51 -20.94 40.46
C THR A 61 4.23 -21.18 41.80
N ILE A 62 4.87 -22.35 41.95
CA ILE A 62 5.62 -22.71 43.16
C ILE A 62 6.85 -21.80 43.32
N GLU A 63 7.63 -21.56 42.26
CA GLU A 63 8.82 -20.70 42.31
C GLU A 63 8.45 -19.26 42.68
N VAL A 64 7.41 -18.70 42.07
CA VAL A 64 6.93 -17.34 42.40
C VAL A 64 6.42 -17.24 43.84
N TYR A 65 5.76 -18.29 44.33
CA TYR A 65 5.27 -18.33 45.71
C TYR A 65 6.43 -18.45 46.72
N LEU A 66 7.41 -19.32 46.47
CA LEU A 66 8.50 -19.59 47.40
C LEU A 66 9.60 -18.52 47.40
N THR A 67 9.87 -17.91 46.25
CA THR A 67 11.01 -16.98 46.11
C THR A 67 10.65 -15.53 46.40
N ASP A 68 9.36 -15.18 46.40
CA ASP A 68 8.80 -13.84 46.67
C ASP A 68 9.64 -12.67 46.10
N ARG A 69 10.15 -12.85 44.87
CA ARG A 69 11.04 -11.86 44.24
C ARG A 69 10.28 -10.58 43.90
N ARG A 70 10.93 -9.43 44.06
CA ARG A 70 10.38 -8.16 43.56
C ARG A 70 10.35 -8.15 42.05
N VAL A 71 9.23 -7.74 41.47
CA VAL A 71 9.02 -7.71 40.01
C VAL A 71 9.92 -6.65 39.36
N ILE A 72 10.59 -7.02 38.28
CA ILE A 72 11.36 -6.09 37.45
C ILE A 72 10.44 -5.64 36.31
N TYR A 73 9.84 -4.45 36.45
CA TYR A 73 8.78 -3.98 35.54
C TYR A 73 9.14 -3.99 34.05
N PRO A 74 10.35 -3.57 33.61
CA PRO A 74 10.71 -3.65 32.19
C PRO A 74 10.69 -5.09 31.64
N LEU A 75 11.19 -6.05 32.43
CA LEU A 75 11.17 -7.47 32.08
C LEU A 75 9.73 -8.00 32.08
N ALA A 76 8.94 -7.65 33.09
CA ALA A 76 7.54 -8.06 33.20
C ALA A 76 6.68 -7.53 32.04
N ILE A 77 6.83 -6.27 31.65
CA ILE A 77 6.11 -5.66 30.52
C ILE A 77 6.49 -6.37 29.22
N THR A 78 7.78 -6.61 29.01
CA THR A 78 8.27 -7.34 27.82
C THR A 78 7.73 -8.76 27.79
N ALA A 79 7.78 -9.47 28.92
CA ALA A 79 7.28 -10.82 29.08
C ALA A 79 5.76 -10.92 28.87
N ILE A 80 4.98 -9.95 29.35
CA ILE A 80 3.54 -9.83 29.08
C ILE A 80 3.30 -9.63 27.59
N GLY A 81 4.03 -8.73 26.94
CA GLY A 81 3.93 -8.49 25.50
C GLY A 81 4.19 -9.75 24.67
N VAL A 82 5.25 -10.50 24.99
CA VAL A 82 5.57 -11.77 24.34
C VAL A 82 4.53 -12.85 24.62
N THR A 83 3.99 -12.90 25.84
CA THR A 83 2.91 -13.83 26.24
C THR A 83 1.62 -13.56 25.46
N ILE A 84 1.26 -12.29 25.26
CA ILE A 84 0.10 -11.92 24.43
C ILE A 84 0.34 -12.34 22.98
N ALA A 85 1.53 -12.05 22.44
CA ALA A 85 1.90 -12.46 21.08
C ALA A 85 1.84 -13.99 20.90
N SER A 86 2.31 -14.77 21.88
CA SER A 86 2.25 -16.24 21.83
C SER A 86 0.81 -16.76 21.86
N GLN A 87 -0.09 -16.16 22.65
CA GLN A 87 -1.51 -16.50 22.61
C GLN A 87 -2.13 -16.23 21.24
N ILE A 88 -1.79 -15.10 20.61
CA ILE A 88 -2.26 -14.77 19.26
C ILE A 88 -1.80 -15.81 18.24
N ILE A 89 -0.51 -16.16 18.24
CA ILE A 89 0.06 -17.19 17.36
C ILE A 89 -0.69 -18.53 17.53
N ARG A 90 -1.02 -18.90 18.77
CA ARG A 90 -1.76 -20.13 19.05
C ARG A 90 -3.20 -20.09 18.52
N MET A 91 -3.94 -19.01 18.77
CA MET A 91 -5.31 -18.86 18.27
C MET A 91 -5.35 -18.90 16.74
N LEU A 92 -4.40 -18.25 16.06
CA LEU A 92 -4.26 -18.31 14.61
C LEU A 92 -3.95 -19.73 14.13
N SER A 93 -3.06 -20.44 14.83
CA SER A 93 -2.71 -21.82 14.49
C SER A 93 -3.92 -22.75 14.59
N ALA A 94 -4.73 -22.62 15.66
CA ALA A 94 -5.95 -23.41 15.85
C ALA A 94 -7.02 -23.09 14.80
N LYS A 95 -7.17 -21.81 14.44
CA LYS A 95 -8.12 -21.37 13.41
C LYS A 95 -7.77 -21.93 12.02
N GLU A 96 -6.50 -21.86 11.63
CA GLU A 96 -6.04 -22.34 10.30
C GLU A 96 -6.09 -23.87 10.21
N LEU A 97 -5.73 -24.60 11.27
CA LEU A 97 -5.82 -26.06 11.27
C LEU A 97 -7.25 -26.60 11.31
N GLY A 98 -8.20 -25.84 11.88
CA GLY A 98 -9.61 -26.25 11.98
C GLY A 98 -9.77 -27.62 12.65
N TYR A 99 -10.37 -28.59 11.96
CA TYR A 99 -10.56 -29.96 12.45
C TYR A 99 -9.25 -30.75 12.62
N PHE A 100 -8.14 -30.30 12.03
CA PHE A 100 -6.81 -30.91 12.22
C PHE A 100 -6.08 -30.41 13.45
N TRP A 101 -6.67 -29.50 14.23
CA TRP A 101 -6.17 -29.16 15.56
C TRP A 101 -6.43 -30.33 16.53
N THR A 102 -5.51 -31.30 16.55
CA THR A 102 -5.60 -32.51 17.38
C THR A 102 -4.32 -32.76 18.17
N HIS A 103 -4.43 -33.52 19.27
CA HIS A 103 -3.29 -33.89 20.10
C HIS A 103 -2.45 -35.05 19.52
N PRO A 104 -3.07 -36.14 19.03
CA PRO A 104 -2.38 -37.12 18.20
C PRO A 104 -2.29 -36.63 16.75
N ILE A 105 -1.29 -37.12 16.02
CA ILE A 105 -1.16 -36.91 14.59
C ILE A 105 -2.12 -37.87 13.88
N ILE A 106 -3.18 -37.32 13.29
CA ILE A 106 -4.19 -38.04 12.52
C ILE A 106 -4.08 -37.57 11.07
N ILE A 107 -3.96 -38.52 10.14
CA ILE A 107 -3.82 -38.23 8.71
C ILE A 107 -5.02 -38.77 7.95
N LYS A 108 -5.45 -38.02 6.94
CA LYS A 108 -6.45 -38.44 5.96
C LYS A 108 -5.82 -38.32 4.57
N SER A 109 -5.80 -39.41 3.82
CA SER A 109 -5.03 -39.55 2.56
C SER A 109 -5.58 -38.71 1.39
N ASP A 110 -6.81 -38.22 1.48
CA ASP A 110 -7.51 -37.45 0.42
C ASP A 110 -7.40 -35.92 0.58
N ARG A 111 -6.64 -35.41 1.56
CA ARG A 111 -6.50 -33.97 1.81
C ARG A 111 -5.06 -33.47 1.80
N SER A 112 -4.87 -32.31 1.17
CA SER A 112 -3.62 -31.56 1.19
C SER A 112 -3.36 -30.93 2.56
N ILE A 113 -2.08 -30.76 2.89
CA ILE A 113 -1.63 -30.07 4.10
C ILE A 113 -2.05 -28.60 4.10
N VAL A 114 -2.40 -28.09 5.29
CA VAL A 114 -2.68 -26.68 5.51
C VAL A 114 -1.40 -25.86 5.37
N ASN A 115 -1.32 -25.06 4.31
CA ASN A 115 -0.21 -24.14 4.04
C ASN A 115 -0.68 -22.67 3.95
N THR A 116 -1.88 -22.37 4.43
CA THR A 116 -2.49 -21.04 4.43
C THR A 116 -2.24 -20.32 5.76
N GLY A 117 -2.50 -19.00 5.77
CA GLY A 117 -2.42 -18.19 6.99
C GLY A 117 -1.03 -18.24 7.64
N ILE A 118 -0.98 -18.48 8.95
CA ILE A 118 0.29 -18.49 9.71
C ILE A 118 1.24 -19.62 9.30
N TYR A 119 0.71 -20.74 8.80
CA TYR A 119 1.48 -21.89 8.30
C TYR A 119 2.20 -21.61 6.98
N SER A 120 1.86 -20.52 6.28
CA SER A 120 2.61 -20.06 5.10
C SER A 120 3.96 -19.40 5.46
N TYR A 121 4.09 -18.88 6.69
CA TYR A 121 5.29 -18.14 7.14
C TYR A 121 6.16 -18.95 8.10
N ILE A 122 5.54 -19.78 8.94
CA ILE A 122 6.20 -20.60 9.96
C ILE A 122 5.69 -22.02 9.79
N ARG A 123 6.59 -23.00 9.72
CA ARG A 123 6.19 -24.41 9.55
C ARG A 123 5.48 -24.97 10.78
N HIS A 124 5.92 -24.56 11.98
CA HIS A 124 5.43 -25.06 13.27
C HIS A 124 5.05 -23.92 14.24
N PRO A 125 4.06 -23.07 13.91
CA PRO A 125 3.69 -21.88 14.68
C PRO A 125 3.11 -22.22 16.06
N ALA A 126 2.37 -23.33 16.19
CA ALA A 126 1.86 -23.80 17.48
C ALA A 126 2.99 -24.18 18.46
N TRP A 127 4.07 -24.77 17.94
CA TRP A 127 5.26 -25.11 18.72
C TRP A 127 6.08 -23.87 19.11
N LEU A 128 6.17 -22.88 18.22
CA LEU A 128 6.75 -21.57 18.55
C LEU A 128 6.00 -20.89 19.69
N ALA A 129 4.66 -20.82 19.61
CA ALA A 129 3.83 -20.25 20.68
C ALA A 129 4.05 -20.97 22.02
N MET A 130 4.18 -22.30 21.99
CA MET A 130 4.47 -23.09 23.19
C MET A 130 5.84 -22.76 23.79
N GLY A 131 6.88 -22.63 22.98
CA GLY A 131 8.22 -22.26 23.47
C GLY A 131 8.25 -20.86 24.08
N LEU A 132 7.62 -19.89 23.42
CA LEU A 132 7.52 -18.52 23.94
C LEU A 132 6.81 -18.45 25.29
N GLU A 133 5.74 -19.23 25.50
CA GLU A 133 5.04 -19.23 26.80
C GLU A 133 5.86 -19.81 27.92
N ILE A 134 6.48 -20.97 27.69
CA ILE A 134 7.30 -21.64 28.69
C ILE A 134 8.46 -20.76 29.13
N THR A 135 8.99 -19.95 28.19
CA THR A 135 10.08 -19.03 28.46
C THR A 135 9.59 -17.76 29.17
N PHE A 136 8.57 -17.09 28.62
CA PHE A 136 8.24 -15.71 29.01
C PHE A 136 7.14 -15.59 30.06
N VAL A 137 6.22 -16.56 30.19
CA VAL A 137 5.20 -16.49 31.26
C VAL A 137 5.88 -16.50 32.64
N PRO A 138 6.83 -17.40 32.97
CA PRO A 138 7.49 -17.35 34.27
C PRO A 138 8.28 -16.06 34.51
N LEU A 139 8.81 -15.43 33.45
CA LEU A 139 9.56 -14.17 33.54
C LEU A 139 8.70 -12.95 33.89
N ILE A 140 7.37 -13.02 33.79
CA ILE A 140 6.45 -11.96 34.24
C ILE A 140 6.67 -11.66 35.74
N HIS A 141 7.02 -12.69 36.51
CA HIS A 141 7.32 -12.59 37.94
C HIS A 141 8.66 -13.26 38.28
N ASN A 142 9.66 -13.07 37.41
CA ASN A 142 11.06 -13.43 37.67
C ASN A 142 11.31 -14.90 38.09
N ALA A 143 10.49 -15.86 37.64
CA ALA A 143 10.73 -17.29 37.86
C ALA A 143 11.75 -17.84 36.86
N TYR A 144 13.01 -17.43 37.05
CA TYR A 144 14.13 -17.73 36.15
C TYR A 144 14.45 -19.22 36.06
N LEU A 145 14.35 -19.95 37.17
CA LEU A 145 14.71 -21.37 37.19
C LEU A 145 13.72 -22.16 36.34
N THR A 146 12.42 -21.89 36.51
CA THR A 146 11.36 -22.48 35.71
C THR A 146 11.50 -22.11 34.24
N ALA A 147 11.71 -20.83 33.93
CA ALA A 147 11.90 -20.36 32.55
C ALA A 147 13.05 -21.11 31.88
N PHE A 148 14.22 -21.19 32.52
CA PHE A 148 15.41 -21.81 31.95
C PHE A 148 15.25 -23.33 31.77
N VAL A 149 14.89 -24.04 32.85
CA VAL A 149 14.80 -25.51 32.87
C VAL A 149 13.74 -26.01 31.89
N PHE A 150 12.54 -25.43 31.91
CA PHE A 150 11.47 -25.91 31.05
C PHE A 150 11.64 -25.48 29.59
N THR A 151 12.35 -24.38 29.32
CA THR A 151 12.72 -24.01 27.95
C THR A 151 13.68 -25.05 27.36
N ALA A 152 14.69 -25.49 28.12
CA ALA A 152 15.61 -26.55 27.68
C ALA A 152 14.89 -27.89 27.44
N ILE A 153 14.02 -28.31 28.38
CA ILE A 153 13.22 -29.53 28.24
C ILE A 153 12.29 -29.43 27.00
N ASN A 154 11.61 -28.30 26.83
CA ASN A 154 10.71 -28.08 25.71
C ASN A 154 11.45 -28.06 24.38
N PHE A 155 12.65 -27.45 24.31
CA PHE A 155 13.48 -27.45 23.11
C PHE A 155 13.85 -28.87 22.69
N PHE A 156 14.28 -29.71 23.64
CA PHE A 156 14.60 -31.12 23.36
C PHE A 156 13.38 -31.93 22.88
N LEU A 157 12.25 -31.81 23.59
CA LEU A 157 11.03 -32.56 23.25
C LEU A 157 10.41 -32.11 21.92
N SER A 158 10.32 -30.80 21.69
CA SER A 158 9.77 -30.25 20.45
C SER A 158 10.64 -30.60 19.25
N SER A 159 11.97 -30.57 19.38
CA SER A 159 12.90 -30.95 18.30
C SER A 159 12.69 -32.39 17.84
N LYS A 160 12.59 -33.35 18.77
CA LYS A 160 12.35 -34.76 18.45
C LYS A 160 10.96 -34.99 17.85
N ARG A 161 9.94 -34.31 18.39
CA ARG A 161 8.56 -34.49 17.95
C ARG A 161 8.29 -33.87 16.58
N ILE A 162 8.82 -32.67 16.32
CA ILE A 162 8.74 -32.03 15.01
C ILE A 162 9.43 -32.88 13.95
N ALA A 163 10.60 -33.46 14.24
CA ALA A 163 11.26 -34.37 13.31
C ALA A 163 10.39 -35.61 12.98
N THR A 164 9.69 -36.15 13.97
CA THR A 164 8.76 -37.28 13.77
C THR A 164 7.53 -36.88 12.96
N GLU A 165 6.96 -35.70 13.25
CA GLU A 165 5.81 -35.15 12.52
C GLU A 165 6.15 -34.85 11.05
N GLU A 166 7.29 -34.23 10.80
CA GLU A 166 7.80 -33.96 9.45
C GLU A 166 8.03 -35.25 8.66
N LYS A 167 8.63 -36.28 9.29
CA LYS A 167 8.86 -37.59 8.65
C LYS A 167 7.55 -38.22 8.22
N ILE A 168 6.59 -38.33 9.14
CA ILE A 168 5.28 -38.95 8.90
C ILE A 168 4.51 -38.21 7.81
N LEU A 169 4.48 -36.87 7.87
CA LEU A 169 3.79 -36.07 6.86
C LEU A 169 4.48 -36.17 5.49
N SER A 170 5.81 -36.25 5.44
CA SER A 170 6.55 -36.42 4.18
C SER A 170 6.33 -37.77 3.50
N GLU A 171 6.12 -38.84 4.28
CA GLU A 171 5.86 -40.20 3.76
C GLU A 171 4.40 -40.40 3.30
N THR A 172 3.47 -39.57 3.77
CA THR A 172 2.01 -39.80 3.58
C THR A 172 1.28 -38.69 2.83
N THR A 173 1.90 -37.54 2.59
CA THR A 173 1.27 -36.37 1.97
C THR A 173 2.28 -35.55 1.15
N ASN A 174 1.82 -34.53 0.41
CA ASN A 174 2.67 -33.63 -0.39
C ASN A 174 3.54 -32.64 0.45
N TYR A 175 3.99 -33.04 1.64
CA TYR A 175 4.63 -32.19 2.67
C TYR A 175 5.95 -31.58 2.23
N SER A 176 6.86 -32.40 1.70
CA SER A 176 8.18 -31.99 1.21
C SER A 176 8.05 -30.94 0.10
N ILE A 177 7.06 -31.14 -0.78
CA ILE A 177 6.78 -30.27 -1.92
C ILE A 177 6.21 -28.90 -1.48
N LEU A 178 5.32 -28.87 -0.48
CA LEU A 178 4.61 -27.65 -0.06
C LEU A 178 5.32 -26.85 1.02
N LEU A 179 6.01 -27.49 1.97
CA LEU A 179 6.64 -26.83 3.12
C LEU A 179 8.16 -27.06 3.24
N GLY A 180 8.80 -27.77 2.31
CA GLY A 180 10.25 -28.06 2.36
C GLY A 180 11.16 -26.82 2.50
N ASN A 181 10.76 -25.69 1.91
CA ASN A 181 11.54 -24.43 1.93
C ASN A 181 11.11 -23.43 3.03
N THR A 182 10.07 -23.74 3.83
CA THR A 182 9.63 -22.87 4.93
C THR A 182 10.42 -23.16 6.20
N PRO A 183 10.98 -22.16 6.89
CA PRO A 183 11.73 -22.35 8.13
C PRO A 183 10.83 -22.83 9.28
N ARG A 184 11.42 -23.59 10.21
CA ARG A 184 10.67 -24.25 11.30
C ARG A 184 10.05 -23.26 12.29
N PHE A 185 10.80 -22.25 12.73
CA PHE A 185 10.41 -21.35 13.83
C PHE A 185 10.62 -19.86 13.55
N ILE A 186 11.60 -19.50 12.72
CA ILE A 186 11.89 -18.11 12.36
C ILE A 186 11.11 -17.80 11.09
N PRO A 187 10.18 -16.83 11.06
CA PRO A 187 9.42 -16.54 9.85
C PRO A 187 10.34 -16.12 8.69
N ARG A 188 10.22 -16.78 7.53
CA ARG A 188 10.86 -16.30 6.30
C ARG A 188 9.97 -15.25 5.67
N PHE A 189 10.50 -14.06 5.48
CA PHE A 189 9.84 -13.00 4.72
C PHE A 189 10.25 -12.98 3.24
N SER A 190 10.86 -14.06 2.72
CA SER A 190 11.26 -14.17 1.32
C SER A 190 11.36 -15.64 0.85
N GLN A 191 10.45 -16.05 -0.04
CA GLN A 191 10.73 -16.57 -1.39
C GLN A 191 9.40 -16.95 -2.06
N SER A 192 9.16 -16.37 -3.24
CA SER A 192 8.19 -16.86 -4.22
C SER A 192 8.55 -18.29 -4.59
N LYS A 193 7.63 -19.24 -4.40
CA LYS A 193 7.72 -20.53 -5.09
C LYS A 193 7.33 -20.32 -6.55
N THR A 194 8.32 -20.14 -7.40
CA THR A 194 8.24 -20.63 -8.77
C THR A 194 8.07 -22.14 -8.71
N LYS A 195 6.87 -22.62 -9.03
CA LYS A 195 6.68 -23.97 -9.55
C LYS A 195 6.29 -23.82 -11.01
N ASN A 196 7.20 -24.22 -11.89
CA ASN A 196 6.90 -24.57 -13.27
C ASN A 196 5.81 -25.63 -13.24
N ILE A 197 4.58 -25.22 -13.52
CA ILE A 197 3.58 -26.10 -14.08
C ILE A 197 3.76 -25.93 -15.59
N ASN A 198 4.47 -26.89 -16.19
CA ASN A 198 4.37 -27.13 -17.62
C ASN A 198 2.93 -27.58 -17.90
N CYS A 199 2.07 -26.64 -18.29
CA CYS A 199 0.83 -26.93 -19.00
C CYS A 199 0.84 -26.07 -20.25
N CYS A 200 1.56 -26.51 -21.27
CA CYS A 200 1.44 -26.03 -22.65
C CYS A 200 1.93 -27.15 -23.58
N ASP A 201 1.05 -28.12 -23.83
CA ASP A 201 1.02 -28.69 -25.18
C ASP A 201 0.35 -27.64 -26.07
N LYS A 202 1.17 -27.03 -26.92
CA LYS A 202 0.75 -26.13 -27.99
C LYS A 202 -0.08 -26.92 -29.02
N PRO A 203 -1.01 -26.27 -29.71
CA PRO A 203 -1.08 -26.38 -31.16
C PRO A 203 -0.32 -25.21 -31.77
N ASN A 204 0.61 -25.56 -32.66
CA ASN A 204 1.29 -24.61 -33.53
C ASN A 204 0.27 -23.79 -34.33
N GLY A 205 0.49 -22.48 -34.35
CA GLY A 205 -0.26 -21.55 -35.18
C GLY A 205 0.35 -20.18 -35.06
N MET A 206 1.38 -19.90 -35.87
CA MET A 206 1.69 -18.52 -36.25
C MET A 206 0.44 -17.97 -36.93
N ALA A 207 -0.35 -17.18 -36.20
CA ALA A 207 -1.38 -16.37 -36.82
C ALA A 207 -0.71 -15.10 -37.35
N SER A 208 -0.45 -15.13 -38.66
CA SER A 208 -0.35 -13.95 -39.52
C SER A 208 -1.39 -12.90 -39.14
N ARG A 209 -0.99 -11.61 -39.18
CA ARG A 209 -1.86 -10.44 -39.01
C ARG A 209 -3.19 -10.65 -39.75
N PRO A 210 -4.36 -10.56 -39.08
CA PRO A 210 -5.62 -10.48 -39.81
C PRO A 210 -5.70 -9.10 -40.45
N ILE A 211 -5.46 -9.07 -41.76
CA ILE A 211 -5.86 -7.99 -42.65
C ILE A 211 -7.40 -8.02 -42.67
N GLY A 212 -8.02 -6.93 -42.22
CA GLY A 212 -9.47 -6.73 -42.31
C GLY A 212 -10.18 -6.65 -40.97
N ASN A 213 -9.95 -5.58 -40.21
CA ASN A 213 -10.97 -5.06 -39.30
C ASN A 213 -11.17 -3.58 -39.67
N PRO A 214 -12.39 -3.10 -39.94
CA PRO A 214 -12.59 -1.69 -40.28
C PRO A 214 -12.03 -0.83 -39.15
N LEU A 215 -11.36 0.28 -39.50
CA LEU A 215 -10.67 1.20 -38.58
C LEU A 215 -11.49 1.56 -37.31
N GLY A 216 -12.83 1.43 -37.35
CA GLY A 216 -13.74 1.59 -36.21
C GLY A 216 -13.86 0.43 -35.20
N GLN A 217 -12.89 -0.48 -35.07
CA GLN A 217 -12.86 -1.51 -33.98
C GLN A 217 -11.61 -1.47 -33.10
N ARG A 218 -10.85 -0.37 -33.09
CA ARG A 218 -9.64 -0.22 -32.27
C ARG A 218 -9.87 0.64 -31.04
N ALA A 219 -9.05 0.43 -30.02
CA ALA A 219 -8.92 1.34 -28.89
C ALA A 219 -7.79 2.35 -29.13
N LEU A 220 -7.91 3.56 -28.60
CA LEU A 220 -6.82 4.53 -28.50
C LEU A 220 -6.43 4.72 -27.03
N VAL A 221 -5.14 4.58 -26.70
CA VAL A 221 -4.57 4.95 -25.41
C VAL A 221 -3.86 6.30 -25.56
N ILE A 222 -4.29 7.30 -24.79
CA ILE A 222 -3.71 8.66 -24.82
C ILE A 222 -2.76 8.83 -23.65
N GLY A 223 -1.45 8.87 -23.93
CA GLY A 223 -0.37 9.00 -22.96
C GLY A 223 0.28 7.67 -22.60
N ALA A 224 1.61 7.66 -22.53
CA ALA A 224 2.46 6.51 -22.21
C ALA A 224 3.15 6.66 -20.83
N GLY A 225 2.51 7.38 -19.91
CA GLY A 225 2.87 7.35 -18.48
C GLY A 225 2.47 6.02 -17.83
N ALA A 226 2.66 5.92 -16.51
CA ALA A 226 2.34 4.69 -15.77
C ALA A 226 0.88 4.20 -15.92
N ALA A 227 -0.09 5.12 -16.05
CA ALA A 227 -1.47 4.74 -16.32
C ALA A 227 -1.65 4.14 -17.74
N GLY A 228 -0.98 4.72 -18.74
CA GLY A 228 -1.00 4.27 -20.13
C GLY A 228 -0.37 2.91 -20.32
N LEU A 229 0.80 2.67 -19.70
CA LEU A 229 1.46 1.35 -19.70
C LEU A 229 0.56 0.25 -19.11
N ALA A 230 -0.16 0.56 -18.02
CA ALA A 230 -1.13 -0.37 -17.44
C ALA A 230 -2.30 -0.67 -18.38
N ALA A 231 -2.80 0.37 -19.08
CA ALA A 231 -3.87 0.26 -20.06
C ALA A 231 -3.46 -0.62 -21.25
N MET A 232 -2.32 -0.32 -21.87
CA MET A 232 -1.78 -1.07 -23.01
C MET A 232 -1.54 -2.54 -22.66
N ASP A 233 -0.89 -2.83 -21.52
CA ASP A 233 -0.65 -4.21 -21.07
C ASP A 233 -1.96 -4.98 -20.85
N SER A 234 -2.98 -4.33 -20.29
CA SER A 234 -4.30 -4.95 -20.07
C SER A 234 -5.05 -5.22 -21.37
N LEU A 235 -5.01 -4.27 -22.33
CA LEU A 235 -5.61 -4.45 -23.66
C LEU A 235 -4.91 -5.56 -24.44
N GLN A 236 -3.58 -5.59 -24.41
CA GLN A 236 -2.77 -6.64 -25.05
C GLN A 236 -3.09 -8.02 -24.50
N LYS A 237 -3.15 -8.18 -23.17
CA LYS A 237 -3.52 -9.45 -22.52
C LYS A 237 -4.94 -9.91 -22.85
N ALA A 238 -5.85 -8.97 -23.13
CA ALA A 238 -7.23 -9.27 -23.53
C ALA A 238 -7.38 -9.51 -25.04
N GLY A 239 -6.31 -9.38 -25.84
CA GLY A 239 -6.35 -9.51 -27.30
C GLY A 239 -7.09 -8.37 -28.00
N ILE A 240 -7.20 -7.21 -27.36
CA ILE A 240 -7.88 -6.04 -27.92
C ILE A 240 -6.86 -5.23 -28.73
N LEU A 241 -7.16 -4.93 -29.99
CA LEU A 241 -6.31 -4.09 -30.84
C LEU A 241 -6.36 -2.64 -30.37
N PHE A 242 -5.19 -2.02 -30.21
CA PHE A 242 -5.07 -0.63 -29.82
C PHE A 242 -3.93 0.08 -30.54
N ASP A 243 -4.05 1.41 -30.63
CA ASP A 243 -2.95 2.33 -30.89
C ASP A 243 -2.67 3.12 -29.60
N ALA A 244 -1.44 3.57 -29.42
CA ALA A 244 -1.05 4.44 -28.31
C ALA A 244 -0.26 5.64 -28.82
N VAL A 245 -0.55 6.81 -28.27
CA VAL A 245 0.14 8.06 -28.61
C VAL A 245 0.74 8.71 -27.38
N GLU A 246 1.96 9.25 -27.52
CA GLU A 246 2.67 9.98 -26.49
C GLU A 246 3.21 11.29 -27.09
N LYS A 247 2.94 12.41 -26.40
CA LYS A 247 3.30 13.76 -26.84
C LYS A 247 4.82 13.95 -26.85
N TYR A 248 5.53 13.33 -25.91
CA TYR A 248 6.98 13.48 -25.80
C TYR A 248 7.71 12.38 -26.58
N SER A 249 9.05 12.51 -26.65
CA SER A 249 9.92 11.56 -27.34
C SER A 249 10.20 10.28 -26.55
N GLU A 250 9.72 10.18 -25.31
CA GLU A 250 9.96 9.05 -24.42
C GLU A 250 8.78 8.84 -23.46
N ILE A 251 8.61 7.62 -22.95
CA ILE A 251 7.58 7.24 -22.01
C ILE A 251 7.81 7.82 -20.59
N GLY A 252 6.98 7.38 -19.64
CA GLY A 252 7.21 7.59 -18.21
C GLY A 252 6.37 8.72 -17.59
N GLY A 253 5.89 9.65 -18.43
CA GLY A 253 4.98 10.72 -18.03
C GLY A 253 5.54 11.55 -16.88
N LEU A 254 4.90 11.49 -15.70
CA LEU A 254 5.33 12.21 -14.49
C LEU A 254 6.81 11.99 -14.14
N TRP A 255 7.33 10.78 -14.37
CA TRP A 255 8.68 10.40 -13.96
C TRP A 255 9.76 10.75 -14.97
N ASN A 256 9.37 11.23 -16.16
CA ASN A 256 10.33 11.72 -17.13
C ASN A 256 10.71 13.16 -16.78
N TYR A 257 11.83 13.34 -16.09
CA TYR A 257 12.36 14.65 -15.71
C TYR A 257 12.72 15.51 -16.93
N ASN A 258 13.22 14.88 -18.00
CA ASN A 258 13.76 15.55 -19.19
C ASN A 258 12.68 16.12 -20.13
N LYS A 259 11.39 15.80 -19.92
CA LYS A 259 10.32 16.37 -20.74
C LYS A 259 10.13 17.86 -20.43
N SER A 260 9.80 18.64 -21.47
CA SER A 260 9.78 20.12 -21.43
C SER A 260 8.88 20.73 -20.35
N ASP A 261 7.80 20.05 -19.98
CA ASP A 261 6.82 20.49 -18.98
C ASP A 261 6.76 19.51 -17.79
N SER A 262 7.86 18.82 -17.50
CA SER A 262 7.91 17.89 -16.37
C SER A 262 7.50 18.62 -15.09
N PRO A 263 6.66 18.06 -14.22
CA PRO A 263 6.33 18.69 -12.94
C PRO A 263 7.26 18.22 -11.81
N VAL A 264 8.21 17.32 -12.07
CA VAL A 264 9.20 16.85 -11.09
C VAL A 264 10.49 17.67 -11.16
N SER A 265 11.19 17.72 -10.03
CA SER A 265 12.53 18.30 -9.88
C SER A 265 13.60 17.21 -9.91
N GLN A 266 14.87 17.62 -10.03
CA GLN A 266 16.04 16.75 -10.07
C GLN A 266 16.08 15.78 -8.88
N ASN A 267 15.83 16.28 -7.67
CA ASN A 267 15.91 15.51 -6.42
C ASN A 267 14.61 14.75 -6.08
N THR A 268 13.64 14.69 -7.00
CA THR A 268 12.38 13.98 -6.75
C THR A 268 12.62 12.46 -6.63
N HIS A 269 12.16 11.88 -5.52
CA HIS A 269 12.18 10.44 -5.26
C HIS A 269 10.78 9.87 -5.11
N ALA A 270 10.63 8.57 -5.32
CA ALA A 270 9.40 7.86 -5.00
C ALA A 270 9.05 7.99 -3.51
N ILE A 271 7.79 8.31 -3.22
CA ILE A 271 7.26 8.30 -1.84
C ILE A 271 6.99 6.87 -1.37
N GLY A 272 6.64 5.98 -2.31
CA GLY A 272 6.36 4.57 -2.05
C GLY A 272 7.62 3.73 -2.12
N HIS A 273 7.70 2.70 -1.27
CA HIS A 273 8.86 1.80 -1.25
C HIS A 273 8.95 1.02 -2.57
N LYS A 274 10.16 0.73 -3.08
CA LYS A 274 10.37 0.03 -4.37
C LYS A 274 9.58 -1.27 -4.54
N SER A 275 9.45 -2.04 -3.46
CA SER A 275 8.70 -3.30 -3.44
C SER A 275 7.17 -3.13 -3.46
N MET A 276 6.67 -1.90 -3.46
CA MET A 276 5.24 -1.57 -3.47
C MET A 276 4.90 -0.75 -4.72
N GLN A 277 5.82 0.10 -5.15
CA GLN A 277 5.72 0.93 -6.35
C GLN A 277 6.22 0.14 -7.58
N MET A 278 5.57 -0.97 -7.92
CA MET A 278 5.94 -1.80 -9.09
C MET A 278 4.71 -2.42 -9.75
N TYR A 279 4.82 -2.78 -11.01
CA TYR A 279 3.83 -3.55 -11.76
C TYR A 279 3.85 -5.03 -11.40
N SER A 280 2.74 -5.69 -11.65
CA SER A 280 2.58 -7.11 -11.43
C SER A 280 3.46 -7.90 -12.40
N GLY A 281 4.27 -8.81 -11.85
CA GLY A 281 5.14 -9.68 -12.64
C GLY A 281 6.43 -9.05 -13.14
N LEU A 282 6.78 -7.83 -12.73
CA LEU A 282 8.11 -7.27 -12.89
C LEU A 282 8.53 -6.50 -11.64
N SER A 283 9.46 -7.06 -10.87
CA SER A 283 10.02 -6.38 -9.70
C SER A 283 11.02 -5.31 -10.10
N MET A 284 11.13 -4.25 -9.29
CA MET A 284 12.25 -3.32 -9.42
C MET A 284 13.58 -4.02 -9.12
N PRO A 285 14.69 -3.58 -9.75
CA PRO A 285 16.02 -4.10 -9.49
C PRO A 285 16.42 -4.16 -8.00
N GLU A 286 17.25 -5.14 -7.63
CA GLU A 286 17.65 -5.38 -6.24
C GLU A 286 18.58 -4.28 -5.69
N ASP A 287 19.39 -3.68 -6.54
CA ASP A 287 20.33 -2.59 -6.27
C ASP A 287 19.66 -1.21 -6.11
N TYR A 288 18.42 -1.04 -6.61
CA TYR A 288 17.67 0.20 -6.39
C TYR A 288 17.50 0.49 -4.89
N PRO A 289 17.56 1.76 -4.46
CA PRO A 289 17.33 2.11 -3.06
C PRO A 289 15.86 1.88 -2.68
N ALA A 290 15.58 1.92 -1.37
CA ALA A 290 14.22 1.75 -0.85
C ALA A 290 13.19 2.70 -1.48
N TYR A 291 13.62 3.92 -1.82
CA TYR A 291 12.85 4.97 -2.47
C TYR A 291 13.64 5.45 -3.71
N PRO A 292 13.38 4.89 -4.90
CA PRO A 292 14.15 5.20 -6.11
C PRO A 292 14.01 6.65 -6.56
N SER A 293 15.03 7.18 -7.24
CA SER A 293 15.01 8.50 -7.87
C SER A 293 14.05 8.53 -9.07
N ASN A 294 13.68 9.73 -9.55
CA ASN A 294 12.85 9.88 -10.74
C ASN A 294 13.42 9.12 -11.97
N GLN A 295 14.74 9.15 -12.17
CA GLN A 295 15.43 8.50 -13.27
C GLN A 295 15.36 6.98 -13.14
N GLN A 296 15.64 6.43 -11.95
CA GLN A 296 15.50 4.99 -11.68
C GLN A 296 14.06 4.51 -11.92
N ILE A 297 13.07 5.31 -11.54
CA ILE A 297 11.67 5.03 -11.84
C ILE A 297 11.41 5.04 -13.35
N LEU A 298 11.92 6.03 -14.09
CA LEU A 298 11.80 6.09 -15.55
C LEU A 298 12.41 4.86 -16.22
N ASP A 299 13.62 4.48 -15.83
CA ASP A 299 14.33 3.32 -16.37
C ASP A 299 13.52 2.03 -16.14
N TYR A 300 12.95 1.85 -14.94
CA TYR A 300 12.06 0.74 -14.64
C TYR A 300 10.80 0.73 -15.54
N LEU A 301 10.20 1.89 -15.81
CA LEU A 301 9.04 1.97 -16.70
C LEU A 301 9.40 1.61 -18.15
N ILE A 302 10.60 2.00 -18.60
CA ILE A 302 11.14 1.65 -19.93
C ILE A 302 11.36 0.14 -20.02
N ASP A 303 11.99 -0.45 -19.02
CA ASP A 303 12.19 -1.90 -18.94
C ASP A 303 10.87 -2.65 -18.90
N TYR A 304 9.89 -2.16 -18.15
CA TYR A 304 8.54 -2.72 -18.14
C TYR A 304 7.90 -2.69 -19.53
N ALA A 305 7.95 -1.54 -20.21
CA ALA A 305 7.38 -1.39 -21.54
C ALA A 305 8.08 -2.30 -22.57
N LYS A 306 9.41 -2.41 -22.53
CA LYS A 306 10.18 -3.30 -23.41
C LYS A 306 9.93 -4.78 -23.12
N ASN A 307 9.95 -5.19 -21.86
CA ASN A 307 9.69 -6.58 -21.43
C ASN A 307 8.30 -7.06 -21.86
N ARG A 308 7.32 -6.16 -21.80
CA ARG A 308 5.93 -6.43 -22.21
C ARG A 308 5.66 -6.16 -23.69
N LYS A 309 6.66 -5.75 -24.46
CA LYS A 309 6.54 -5.34 -25.87
C LYS A 309 5.52 -4.22 -26.13
N LEU A 310 5.32 -3.35 -25.15
CA LEU A 310 4.42 -2.20 -25.28
C LEU A 310 5.10 -1.04 -26.00
N TYR A 311 6.42 -0.94 -25.88
CA TYR A 311 7.19 0.19 -26.42
C TYR A 311 7.00 0.37 -27.94
N GLU A 312 6.95 -0.75 -28.67
CA GLU A 312 6.76 -0.77 -30.13
C GLU A 312 5.34 -0.37 -30.58
N HIS A 313 4.38 -0.29 -29.66
CA HIS A 313 3.00 0.13 -29.94
C HIS A 313 2.78 1.64 -29.78
N ILE A 314 3.81 2.39 -29.35
CA ILE A 314 3.68 3.81 -29.00
C ILE A 314 4.16 4.67 -30.16
N GLN A 315 3.31 5.58 -30.61
CA GLN A 315 3.69 6.66 -31.51
C GLN A 315 4.10 7.89 -30.68
N PHE A 316 5.40 8.16 -30.62
CA PHE A 316 5.99 9.29 -29.90
C PHE A 316 5.90 10.60 -30.69
N GLY A 317 6.06 11.73 -29.98
CA GLY A 317 6.03 13.07 -30.58
C GLY A 317 4.66 13.51 -31.10
N ILE A 318 3.59 12.82 -30.70
CA ILE A 318 2.22 13.05 -31.19
C ILE A 318 1.28 13.29 -30.01
N SER A 319 0.62 14.45 -29.99
CA SER A 319 -0.49 14.72 -29.07
C SER A 319 -1.83 14.49 -29.74
N VAL A 320 -2.85 14.25 -28.90
CA VAL A 320 -4.24 14.37 -29.30
C VAL A 320 -4.66 15.82 -29.08
N ASP A 321 -5.12 16.46 -30.15
CA ASP A 321 -5.53 17.86 -30.13
C ASP A 321 -7.04 17.99 -29.94
N ASN A 322 -7.82 17.05 -30.50
CA ASN A 322 -9.28 17.05 -30.35
C ASN A 322 -9.90 15.64 -30.37
N LEU A 323 -10.92 15.43 -29.53
CA LEU A 323 -11.80 14.27 -29.48
C LEU A 323 -13.24 14.71 -29.74
N GLU A 324 -13.75 14.34 -30.91
CA GLU A 324 -15.12 14.59 -31.32
C GLU A 324 -15.94 13.30 -31.23
N ARG A 325 -17.15 13.40 -30.67
CA ARG A 325 -18.04 12.26 -30.51
C ARG A 325 -18.78 11.95 -31.81
N LEU A 326 -18.71 10.69 -32.27
CA LEU A 326 -19.58 10.11 -33.30
C LEU A 326 -20.64 9.21 -32.63
N GLU A 327 -21.57 8.62 -33.38
CA GLU A 327 -22.64 7.79 -32.78
C GLU A 327 -22.09 6.67 -31.88
N GLN A 328 -21.20 5.82 -32.42
CA GLN A 328 -20.63 4.65 -31.74
C GLN A 328 -19.10 4.69 -31.61
N ALA A 329 -18.47 5.81 -31.97
CA ALA A 329 -17.02 5.96 -32.06
C ALA A 329 -16.58 7.38 -31.69
N TRP A 330 -15.28 7.61 -31.75
CA TRP A 330 -14.64 8.90 -31.53
C TRP A 330 -13.77 9.23 -32.72
N ARG A 331 -13.93 10.44 -33.26
CA ARG A 331 -13.01 11.03 -34.22
C ARG A 331 -11.91 11.74 -33.43
N VAL A 332 -10.66 11.42 -33.73
CA VAL A 332 -9.48 11.87 -33.02
C VAL A 332 -8.61 12.65 -33.99
N THR A 333 -8.36 13.92 -33.68
CA THR A 333 -7.42 14.75 -34.42
C THR A 333 -6.10 14.77 -33.67
N LEU A 334 -5.03 14.39 -34.35
CA LEU A 334 -3.66 14.36 -33.83
C LEU A 334 -2.92 15.66 -34.18
N SER A 335 -1.81 15.92 -33.49
CA SER A 335 -1.01 17.16 -33.68
C SER A 335 -0.39 17.32 -35.05
N ASN A 336 -0.22 16.22 -35.80
CA ASN A 336 0.20 16.21 -37.20
C ASN A 336 -0.98 16.42 -38.18
N GLN A 337 -2.15 16.83 -37.69
CA GLN A 337 -3.41 16.98 -38.44
C GLN A 337 -4.02 15.68 -38.96
N GLU A 338 -3.43 14.53 -38.63
CA GLU A 338 -4.00 13.24 -38.99
C GLU A 338 -5.30 13.00 -38.19
N VAL A 339 -6.34 12.57 -38.90
CA VAL A 339 -7.64 12.24 -38.30
C VAL A 339 -7.85 10.74 -38.33
N ARG A 340 -8.06 10.15 -37.15
CA ARG A 340 -8.32 8.72 -36.96
C ARG A 340 -9.68 8.50 -36.29
N THR A 341 -10.27 7.33 -36.50
CA THR A 341 -11.52 6.94 -35.84
C THR A 341 -11.26 5.75 -34.93
N TYR A 342 -11.72 5.82 -33.68
CA TYR A 342 -11.57 4.77 -32.69
C TYR A 342 -12.90 4.43 -32.04
N ARG A 343 -13.15 3.14 -31.81
CA ARG A 343 -14.36 2.72 -31.09
C ARG A 343 -14.26 3.09 -29.62
N TRP A 344 -13.11 2.80 -29.00
CA TRP A 344 -12.85 3.04 -27.58
C TRP A 344 -11.71 4.04 -27.39
N VAL A 345 -11.84 4.93 -26.42
CA VAL A 345 -10.78 5.87 -26.01
C VAL A 345 -10.47 5.71 -24.53
N LEU A 346 -9.21 5.52 -24.20
CA LEU A 346 -8.68 5.44 -22.84
C LEU A 346 -7.76 6.65 -22.61
N ILE A 347 -8.23 7.62 -21.84
CA ILE A 347 -7.48 8.81 -21.46
C ILE A 347 -6.56 8.44 -20.29
N ALA A 348 -5.25 8.42 -20.54
CA ALA A 348 -4.21 8.13 -19.56
C ALA A 348 -3.17 9.27 -19.45
N SER A 349 -3.57 10.50 -19.78
CA SER A 349 -2.71 11.70 -19.84
C SER A 349 -2.27 12.23 -18.47
N GLY A 350 -2.76 11.67 -17.36
CA GLY A 350 -2.46 12.11 -16.00
C GLY A 350 -3.22 13.36 -15.58
N GLN A 351 -2.94 13.84 -14.36
CA GLN A 351 -3.67 14.94 -13.69
C GLN A 351 -2.76 16.06 -13.15
N HIS A 352 -1.46 16.03 -13.47
CA HIS A 352 -0.45 16.96 -12.92
C HIS A 352 0.19 17.83 -14.02
N ASN A 353 -0.61 18.25 -15.01
CA ASN A 353 -0.12 19.01 -16.17
C ASN A 353 -0.62 20.46 -16.20
N ASP A 354 -1.63 20.81 -15.39
CA ASP A 354 -2.23 22.16 -15.34
C ASP A 354 -1.98 22.79 -13.96
N PRO A 355 -0.91 23.59 -13.80
CA PRO A 355 -0.52 24.22 -12.54
C PRO A 355 -1.62 25.09 -11.92
N HIS A 356 -1.83 24.97 -10.61
CA HIS A 356 -2.71 25.88 -9.88
C HIS A 356 -1.91 26.91 -9.10
N ILE A 357 -1.77 28.12 -9.65
CA ILE A 357 -1.22 29.27 -8.91
C ILE A 357 -2.40 30.05 -8.30
N PRO A 358 -2.45 30.23 -6.97
CA PRO A 358 -3.51 31.02 -6.34
C PRO A 358 -3.35 32.50 -6.66
N GLN A 359 -4.46 33.23 -6.65
CA GLN A 359 -4.44 34.69 -6.67
C GLN A 359 -4.10 35.20 -5.27
N PHE A 360 -3.16 36.15 -5.20
CA PHE A 360 -2.77 36.84 -3.97
C PHE A 360 -3.30 38.27 -4.01
N GLU A 361 -3.66 38.82 -2.85
CA GLU A 361 -4.04 40.23 -2.73
C GLU A 361 -2.79 41.12 -2.70
N GLY A 362 -2.81 42.23 -3.44
CA GLY A 362 -1.67 43.16 -3.53
C GLY A 362 -0.68 42.81 -4.66
N GLU A 363 0.47 43.48 -4.67
CA GLU A 363 1.46 43.38 -5.74
C GLU A 363 2.80 42.86 -5.18
N PHE A 364 3.42 41.95 -5.91
CA PHE A 364 4.73 41.40 -5.59
C PHE A 364 5.71 41.68 -6.73
N THR A 365 6.83 42.28 -6.37
CA THR A 365 7.89 42.71 -7.30
C THR A 365 8.93 41.62 -7.56
N GLY A 366 9.00 40.61 -6.68
CA GLY A 366 9.84 39.43 -6.87
C GLY A 366 9.23 38.41 -7.83
N GLU A 367 9.89 37.26 -7.96
CA GLU A 367 9.47 36.22 -8.89
C GLU A 367 8.54 35.19 -8.21
N ILE A 368 7.41 34.88 -8.84
CA ILE A 368 6.47 33.83 -8.39
C ILE A 368 6.44 32.72 -9.43
N ILE A 369 6.73 31.49 -8.99
CA ILE A 369 6.62 30.30 -9.83
C ILE A 369 5.70 29.25 -9.22
N HIS A 370 5.15 28.38 -10.05
CA HIS A 370 4.58 27.12 -9.57
C HIS A 370 5.68 26.07 -9.37
N SER A 371 5.47 25.13 -8.45
CA SER A 371 6.38 23.99 -8.20
C SER A 371 6.79 23.20 -9.46
N SER A 372 5.96 23.15 -10.50
CA SER A 372 6.29 22.49 -11.77
C SER A 372 7.38 23.21 -12.59
N LYS A 373 7.65 24.48 -12.29
CA LYS A 373 8.75 25.26 -12.88
C LYS A 373 10.03 25.21 -12.03
N TYR A 374 9.94 24.67 -10.81
CA TYR A 374 11.12 24.35 -10.02
C TYR A 374 11.75 23.05 -10.53
N LYS A 375 13.06 23.08 -10.76
CA LYS A 375 13.82 22.00 -11.38
C LYS A 375 15.02 21.58 -10.57
N GLN A 376 15.74 22.53 -10.00
CA GLN A 376 17.01 22.26 -9.36
C GLN A 376 17.32 23.31 -8.29
N PRO A 377 18.08 22.96 -7.24
CA PRO A 377 18.34 23.84 -6.10
C PRO A 377 19.04 25.15 -6.45
N GLU A 378 19.77 25.23 -7.57
CA GLU A 378 20.46 26.43 -8.04
C GLU A 378 19.49 27.60 -8.26
N GLN A 379 18.20 27.33 -8.53
CA GLN A 379 17.17 28.37 -8.65
C GLN A 379 16.90 29.12 -7.34
N LEU A 380 17.30 28.54 -6.20
CA LEU A 380 17.07 29.04 -4.84
C LEU A 380 18.29 29.76 -4.24
N LEU A 381 19.46 29.59 -4.87
CA LEU A 381 20.74 30.04 -4.32
C LEU A 381 20.75 31.54 -4.03
N GLY A 382 21.09 31.89 -2.78
CA GLY A 382 21.22 33.28 -2.34
C GLY A 382 19.91 34.06 -2.22
N LYS A 383 18.75 33.42 -2.38
CA LYS A 383 17.42 34.06 -2.30
C LYS A 383 16.77 33.85 -0.93
N LYS A 384 15.91 34.77 -0.52
CA LYS A 384 14.90 34.56 0.53
C LYS A 384 13.67 33.92 -0.11
N VAL A 385 13.47 32.63 0.14
CA VAL A 385 12.48 31.80 -0.54
C VAL A 385 11.26 31.58 0.36
N LEU A 386 10.07 31.78 -0.22
CA LEU A 386 8.79 31.39 0.38
C LEU A 386 8.18 30.23 -0.39
N VAL A 387 8.02 29.08 0.25
CA VAL A 387 7.27 27.94 -0.32
C VAL A 387 5.84 27.94 0.22
N VAL A 388 4.87 27.97 -0.69
CA VAL A 388 3.43 28.01 -0.37
C VAL A 388 2.80 26.64 -0.60
N GLY A 389 2.21 26.07 0.44
CA GLY A 389 1.53 24.78 0.42
C GLY A 389 2.28 23.69 1.18
N ALA A 390 1.58 22.62 1.52
CA ALA A 390 2.10 21.52 2.34
C ALA A 390 1.90 20.14 1.68
N GLY A 391 1.99 20.09 0.34
CA GLY A 391 1.98 18.84 -0.42
C GLY A 391 3.37 18.18 -0.47
N GLN A 392 3.49 17.01 -1.12
CA GLN A 392 4.80 16.34 -1.23
C GLN A 392 5.82 17.23 -1.94
N SER A 393 5.45 17.86 -3.07
CA SER A 393 6.34 18.77 -3.78
C SER A 393 6.83 19.92 -2.89
N ALA A 394 6.00 20.40 -1.96
CA ALA A 394 6.42 21.41 -1.01
C ALA A 394 7.53 20.87 -0.09
N MET A 395 7.37 19.66 0.47
CA MET A 395 8.38 19.06 1.34
C MET A 395 9.71 18.89 0.63
N ASP A 396 9.69 18.40 -0.62
CA ASP A 396 10.92 18.19 -1.39
C ASP A 396 11.63 19.54 -1.69
N ILE A 397 10.88 20.57 -2.09
CA ILE A 397 11.42 21.92 -2.35
C ILE A 397 11.93 22.57 -1.06
N LEU A 398 11.26 22.36 0.07
CA LEU A 398 11.67 22.90 1.36
C LEU A 398 12.99 22.32 1.85
N GLU A 399 13.26 21.04 1.58
CA GLU A 399 14.57 20.43 1.91
C GLU A 399 15.69 21.00 1.06
N ASP A 400 15.46 21.14 -0.24
CA ASP A 400 16.42 21.80 -1.14
C ASP A 400 16.64 23.26 -0.70
N SER A 401 15.57 23.99 -0.40
CA SER A 401 15.63 25.39 0.03
C SER A 401 16.35 25.57 1.35
N ALA A 402 16.09 24.73 2.35
CA ALA A 402 16.72 24.82 3.67
C ALA A 402 18.25 24.69 3.62
N THR A 403 18.78 24.02 2.60
CA THR A 403 20.23 23.80 2.44
C THR A 403 20.91 24.75 1.45
N THR A 404 20.15 25.49 0.63
CA THR A 404 20.70 26.28 -0.49
C THR A 404 20.28 27.75 -0.51
N ALA A 405 19.08 28.07 -0.01
CA ALA A 405 18.57 29.43 0.04
C ALA A 405 19.26 30.25 1.14
N GLN A 406 19.23 31.58 1.02
CA GLN A 406 19.66 32.47 2.11
C GLN A 406 18.72 32.36 3.32
N LYS A 407 17.42 32.20 3.07
CA LYS A 407 16.38 32.06 4.08
C LYS A 407 15.22 31.27 3.50
N THR A 408 14.63 30.37 4.28
CA THR A 408 13.46 29.59 3.85
C THR A 408 12.26 29.81 4.77
N ILE A 409 11.16 30.26 4.17
CA ILE A 409 9.85 30.39 4.81
C ILE A 409 8.89 29.36 4.20
N HIS A 410 8.13 28.68 5.04
CA HIS A 410 7.03 27.80 4.62
C HIS A 410 5.69 28.39 5.05
N SER A 411 4.78 28.59 4.11
CA SER A 411 3.39 29.01 4.40
C SER A 411 2.37 27.94 4.06
N SER A 412 1.42 27.71 4.97
CA SER A 412 0.29 26.82 4.70
C SER A 412 -1.02 27.32 5.33
N ARG A 413 -2.13 27.13 4.61
CA ARG A 413 -3.48 27.59 5.01
C ARG A 413 -4.25 26.63 5.92
N SER A 414 -3.74 25.44 6.14
CA SER A 414 -4.44 24.37 6.85
C SER A 414 -3.42 23.45 7.49
N SER A 415 -3.81 22.76 8.56
CA SER A 415 -2.97 21.75 9.17
C SER A 415 -2.67 20.59 8.20
N PHE A 416 -1.50 20.01 8.38
CA PHE A 416 -0.95 18.97 7.53
C PHE A 416 -0.16 17.98 8.38
N TYR A 417 -0.12 16.73 7.93
CA TYR A 417 0.57 15.66 8.64
C TYR A 417 1.80 15.21 7.85
N ILE A 418 2.97 15.38 8.47
CA ILE A 418 4.22 14.79 7.98
C ILE A 418 4.45 13.46 8.71
N GLY A 419 4.34 12.37 7.97
CA GLY A 419 4.67 11.03 8.44
C GLY A 419 6.10 10.61 8.07
N ASN A 420 6.69 9.74 8.87
CA ASN A 420 8.01 9.18 8.57
C ASN A 420 7.93 8.12 7.47
N LYS A 421 8.96 8.08 6.60
CA LYS A 421 9.13 7.03 5.59
C LYS A 421 9.42 5.67 6.26
N PHE A 422 10.16 5.68 7.37
CA PHE A 422 10.46 4.49 8.19
C PHE A 422 9.86 4.58 9.59
N ILE A 423 9.35 3.44 10.08
CA ILE A 423 8.87 3.28 11.45
C ILE A 423 9.48 1.98 11.98
N PHE A 424 10.17 2.03 13.13
CA PHE A 424 10.95 0.90 13.68
C PHE A 424 11.95 0.26 12.68
N GLY A 425 12.54 1.06 11.79
CA GLY A 425 13.46 0.59 10.75
C GLY A 425 12.77 -0.08 9.54
N PHE A 426 11.44 -0.19 9.54
CA PHE A 426 10.69 -0.74 8.41
C PHE A 426 9.99 0.37 7.61
N PRO A 427 9.88 0.24 6.28
CA PRO A 427 9.09 1.17 5.47
C PRO A 427 7.63 1.24 5.95
N ALA A 428 7.12 2.45 6.18
CA ALA A 428 5.78 2.68 6.74
C ALA A 428 4.68 2.00 5.90
N GLU A 429 4.81 2.00 4.58
CA GLU A 429 3.88 1.33 3.68
C GLU A 429 3.90 -0.20 3.81
N LYS A 430 5.06 -0.80 4.12
CA LYS A 430 5.15 -2.25 4.40
C LYS A 430 4.45 -2.60 5.70
N ILE A 431 4.67 -1.81 6.75
CA ILE A 431 3.96 -1.97 8.04
C ILE A 431 2.46 -1.88 7.82
N ALA A 432 2.00 -0.88 7.06
CA ALA A 432 0.58 -0.72 6.77
C ALA A 432 -0.01 -2.02 6.19
N ASN A 433 0.72 -2.74 5.35
CA ASN A 433 0.27 -3.98 4.69
C ASN A 433 0.45 -5.26 5.53
N PHE A 434 0.97 -5.16 6.75
CA PHE A 434 1.05 -6.30 7.66
C PHE A 434 -0.36 -6.87 7.95
N PRO A 435 -0.59 -8.21 7.98
CA PRO A 435 -1.94 -8.79 7.97
C PRO A 435 -2.91 -8.25 9.04
N ILE A 436 -2.41 -7.98 10.24
CA ILE A 436 -3.20 -7.42 11.36
C ILE A 436 -3.62 -5.99 11.03
N ILE A 437 -2.66 -5.14 10.66
CA ILE A 437 -2.89 -3.73 10.31
C ILE A 437 -3.73 -3.62 9.03
N LYS A 438 -3.55 -4.55 8.09
CA LYS A 438 -4.32 -4.67 6.86
C LYS A 438 -5.82 -4.85 7.09
N SER A 439 -6.18 -5.43 8.23
CA SER A 439 -7.58 -5.67 8.61
C SER A 439 -8.24 -4.45 9.27
N ILE A 440 -7.45 -3.45 9.66
CA ILE A 440 -7.95 -2.20 10.26
C ILE A 440 -8.33 -1.23 9.13
N PRO A 441 -9.50 -0.57 9.19
CA PRO A 441 -9.87 0.48 8.24
C PRO A 441 -8.82 1.60 8.21
N THR A 442 -8.35 1.98 7.02
CA THR A 442 -7.29 2.98 6.84
C THR A 442 -7.61 4.32 7.51
N GLN A 443 -8.88 4.73 7.55
CA GLN A 443 -9.31 5.93 8.26
C GLN A 443 -9.02 5.86 9.77
N LEU A 444 -9.21 4.69 10.39
CA LEU A 444 -8.93 4.49 11.80
C LEU A 444 -7.41 4.48 12.06
N ILE A 445 -6.61 3.95 11.13
CA ILE A 445 -5.14 4.02 11.21
C ILE A 445 -4.68 5.48 11.18
N PHE A 446 -5.14 6.29 10.23
CA PHE A 446 -4.75 7.69 10.20
C PHE A 446 -5.28 8.47 11.40
N LYS A 447 -6.51 8.21 11.86
CA LYS A 447 -7.06 8.81 13.10
C LYS A 447 -6.29 8.39 14.35
N THR A 448 -5.67 7.22 14.40
CA THR A 448 -4.85 6.82 15.56
C THR A 448 -3.44 7.41 15.48
N LEU A 449 -2.78 7.31 14.32
CA LEU A 449 -1.49 7.96 14.06
C LEU A 449 -1.55 9.46 14.32
N ALA A 450 -2.65 10.08 13.96
CA ALA A 450 -3.02 11.43 14.27
C ALA A 450 -2.89 11.83 15.74
N TYR A 451 -3.55 11.09 16.64
CA TYR A 451 -3.50 11.39 18.07
C TYR A 451 -2.14 11.03 18.70
N VAL A 452 -1.50 9.98 18.18
CA VAL A 452 -0.25 9.45 18.74
C VAL A 452 0.97 10.22 18.23
N SER A 453 0.93 10.76 17.01
CA SER A 453 2.09 11.40 16.40
C SER A 453 2.61 12.64 17.12
N PRO A 454 1.79 13.59 17.65
CA PRO A 454 2.33 14.69 18.43
C PRO A 454 3.05 14.22 19.69
N ILE A 455 2.58 13.13 20.30
CA ILE A 455 3.22 12.52 21.47
C ILE A 455 4.56 11.90 21.06
N LEU A 456 4.60 11.13 19.97
CA LEU A 456 5.84 10.53 19.47
C LEU A 456 6.87 11.59 19.05
N LEU A 457 6.43 12.67 18.42
CA LEU A 457 7.26 13.81 18.06
C LEU A 457 7.79 14.50 19.32
N LEU A 458 6.94 14.71 20.32
CA LEU A 458 7.36 15.31 21.59
C LEU A 458 8.41 14.45 22.31
N LEU A 459 8.27 13.13 22.30
CA LEU A 459 9.28 12.19 22.84
C LEU A 459 10.62 12.26 22.09
N GLN A 460 10.61 12.73 20.84
CA GLN A 460 11.81 12.99 20.03
C GLN A 460 12.32 14.44 20.18
N GLY A 461 11.71 15.24 21.06
CA GLY A 461 12.05 16.66 21.25
C GLY A 461 11.37 17.62 20.27
N ILE A 462 10.51 17.12 19.37
CA ILE A 462 9.80 17.94 18.36
C ILE A 462 8.47 18.42 18.95
N ASN A 463 8.42 19.68 19.40
CA ASN A 463 7.19 20.32 19.86
C ASN A 463 6.59 21.21 18.76
N LEU A 464 5.55 20.71 18.08
CA LEU A 464 4.89 21.42 16.97
C LEU A 464 4.38 22.82 17.35
N SER A 465 3.89 23.01 18.58
CA SER A 465 3.40 24.34 19.01
C SER A 465 4.52 25.37 19.10
N LYS A 466 5.73 24.96 19.50
CA LYS A 466 6.90 25.85 19.54
C LYS A 466 7.45 26.17 18.15
N LEU A 467 7.15 25.33 17.15
CA LEU A 467 7.55 25.51 15.76
C LEU A 467 6.53 26.31 14.94
N ASN A 468 5.44 26.79 15.58
CA ASN A 468 4.29 27.44 14.93
C ASN A 468 3.59 26.58 13.86
N ILE A 469 3.94 25.30 13.74
CA ILE A 469 3.30 24.38 12.80
C ILE A 469 1.90 24.04 13.33
N PRO A 470 0.83 24.26 12.54
CA PRO A 470 -0.53 24.01 12.99
C PRO A 470 -0.71 22.57 13.45
N GLN A 471 -1.14 22.39 14.70
CA GLN A 471 -1.50 21.06 15.18
C GLN A 471 -2.70 20.54 14.41
N ASN A 472 -2.66 19.24 14.12
CA ASN A 472 -3.63 18.61 13.25
C ASN A 472 -5.04 18.60 13.87
N ASP A 473 -6.01 19.17 13.14
CA ASP A 473 -7.43 19.00 13.47
C ASP A 473 -8.00 17.79 12.72
N PHE A 474 -7.84 16.62 13.33
CA PHE A 474 -8.32 15.34 12.79
C PHE A 474 -9.84 15.16 12.89
N LYS A 475 -10.57 16.11 13.48
CA LYS A 475 -12.01 15.95 13.76
C LYS A 475 -12.86 16.08 12.50
N ASN A 476 -12.45 16.91 11.53
CA ASN A 476 -13.39 17.40 10.50
C ASN A 476 -12.97 17.26 9.02
N ARG A 477 -11.73 16.86 8.69
CA ARG A 477 -11.27 16.78 7.29
C ARG A 477 -10.41 15.55 7.00
N ALA A 478 -10.52 15.02 5.77
CA ALA A 478 -9.61 14.01 5.25
C ALA A 478 -8.23 14.66 5.01
N ILE A 479 -7.25 14.30 5.83
CA ILE A 479 -5.87 14.78 5.67
C ILE A 479 -5.15 13.90 4.65
N LYS A 480 -4.49 14.54 3.69
CA LYS A 480 -3.57 13.87 2.77
C LYS A 480 -2.19 13.83 3.46
N PRO A 481 -1.71 12.66 3.90
CA PRO A 481 -0.41 12.56 4.54
C PRO A 481 0.69 12.88 3.53
N VAL A 482 1.68 13.67 3.95
CA VAL A 482 2.97 13.80 3.26
C VAL A 482 4.00 12.97 4.00
N PHE A 483 5.01 12.46 3.30
CA PHE A 483 6.01 11.59 3.92
C PHE A 483 7.40 12.16 3.75
N ASN A 484 8.05 12.43 4.88
CA ASN A 484 9.39 12.97 4.95
C ASN A 484 10.07 12.49 6.25
N GLN A 485 11.37 12.22 6.20
CA GLN A 485 12.12 11.67 7.33
C GLN A 485 12.94 12.73 8.10
N THR A 486 13.27 13.85 7.45
CA THR A 486 14.32 14.80 7.86
C THR A 486 13.80 16.21 8.09
N ILE A 487 12.67 16.59 7.47
CA ILE A 487 12.16 17.97 7.44
C ILE A 487 12.04 18.64 8.81
N TYR A 488 11.69 17.88 9.87
CA TYR A 488 11.57 18.43 11.22
C TYR A 488 12.91 18.93 11.79
N GLN A 489 14.04 18.41 11.33
CA GLN A 489 15.37 18.88 11.76
C GLN A 489 15.60 20.32 11.32
N TYR A 490 15.26 20.67 10.08
CA TYR A 490 15.38 22.04 9.57
C TYR A 490 14.50 23.03 10.35
N TYR A 491 13.30 22.61 10.77
CA TYR A 491 12.46 23.45 11.64
C TYR A 491 13.10 23.67 13.03
N LEU A 492 13.71 22.64 13.60
CA LEU A 492 14.34 22.72 14.92
C LEU A 492 15.61 23.58 14.91
N GLN A 493 16.35 23.57 13.80
CA GLN A 493 17.58 24.35 13.61
C GLN A 493 17.29 25.82 13.26
N GLY A 494 16.07 26.13 12.82
CA GLY A 494 15.67 27.47 12.39
C GLY A 494 15.96 27.77 10.92
N ASP A 495 16.50 26.81 10.17
CA ASP A 495 16.73 26.90 8.72
C ASP A 495 15.40 26.99 7.95
N LEU A 496 14.33 26.47 8.55
CA LEU A 496 12.98 26.48 8.02
C LEU A 496 11.98 27.07 9.02
N ILE A 497 11.33 28.16 8.63
CA ILE A 497 10.37 28.87 9.50
C ILE A 497 8.96 28.73 8.94
N HIS A 498 8.03 28.22 9.76
CA HIS A 498 6.61 28.16 9.38
C HIS A 498 5.91 29.51 9.63
N LYS A 499 5.02 29.87 8.70
CA LYS A 499 4.11 31.01 8.75
C LYS A 499 2.68 30.59 8.38
N PRO A 500 1.65 31.28 8.88
CA PRO A 500 0.27 31.01 8.49
C PRO A 500 0.01 31.44 7.04
N LYS A 501 -1.26 31.45 6.64
CA LYS A 501 -1.66 31.86 5.29
C LYS A 501 -1.21 33.30 5.00
N ILE A 502 -0.82 33.53 3.75
CA ILE A 502 -0.52 34.87 3.22
C ILE A 502 -1.81 35.70 3.24
N GLN A 503 -1.73 36.89 3.82
CA GLN A 503 -2.79 37.88 3.81
C GLN A 503 -2.68 38.75 2.55
N THR A 504 -1.54 39.43 2.35
CA THR A 504 -1.32 40.32 1.21
C THR A 504 0.17 40.41 0.86
N LEU A 505 0.45 40.78 -0.39
CA LEU A 505 1.79 41.05 -0.92
C LEU A 505 1.94 42.57 -1.10
N LYS A 506 3.10 43.10 -0.72
CA LYS A 506 3.44 44.50 -0.91
C LYS A 506 4.91 44.62 -1.28
N ASP A 507 5.19 44.99 -2.52
CA ASP A 507 6.55 45.11 -3.05
C ASP A 507 7.30 43.77 -2.94
N ASN A 508 8.34 43.69 -2.11
CA ASN A 508 9.06 42.44 -1.79
C ASN A 508 8.69 41.88 -0.41
N TRP A 509 7.68 42.44 0.25
CA TRP A 509 7.19 42.00 1.55
C TRP A 509 5.96 41.11 1.43
N VAL A 510 5.96 40.01 2.18
CA VAL A 510 4.83 39.11 2.34
C VAL A 510 4.28 39.28 3.75
N ILE A 511 3.01 39.68 3.85
CA ILE A 511 2.30 39.85 5.12
C ILE A 511 1.41 38.63 5.36
N PHE A 512 1.52 38.02 6.53
CA PHE A 512 0.78 36.81 6.91
C PHE A 512 -0.40 37.14 7.84
N GLU A 513 -1.37 36.22 7.93
CA GLU A 513 -2.60 36.41 8.74
C GLU A 513 -2.34 36.61 10.25
N ASP A 514 -1.16 36.27 10.77
CA ASP A 514 -0.77 36.56 12.16
C ASP A 514 -0.18 37.98 12.35
N GLY A 515 -0.16 38.80 11.29
CA GLY A 515 0.41 40.14 11.29
C GLY A 515 1.94 40.17 11.14
N SER A 516 2.61 39.02 11.06
CA SER A 516 4.04 38.99 10.78
C SER A 516 4.31 39.30 9.30
N ALA A 517 5.49 39.85 9.02
CA ALA A 517 5.92 40.19 7.67
C ALA A 517 7.34 39.68 7.42
N GLU A 518 7.60 39.20 6.20
CA GLU A 518 8.91 38.74 5.76
C GLU A 518 9.24 39.36 4.41
N GLU A 519 10.48 39.81 4.25
CA GLU A 519 11.03 40.21 2.96
C GLU A 519 11.43 38.96 2.17
N ILE A 520 10.91 38.80 0.95
CA ILE A 520 10.99 37.59 0.11
C ILE A 520 11.38 37.99 -1.31
N ASP A 521 12.31 37.26 -1.90
CA ASP A 521 12.75 37.47 -3.29
C ASP A 521 12.02 36.52 -4.26
N PHE A 522 11.64 35.34 -3.76
CA PHE A 522 11.18 34.24 -4.60
C PHE A 522 10.07 33.42 -3.93
N ILE A 523 8.91 33.33 -4.59
CA ILE A 523 7.77 32.54 -4.12
C ILE A 523 7.60 31.30 -4.98
N VAL A 524 7.60 30.13 -4.34
CA VAL A 524 7.32 28.84 -4.99
C VAL A 524 5.98 28.31 -4.54
N CYS A 525 4.97 28.38 -5.41
CA CYS A 525 3.64 27.83 -5.18
C CYS A 525 3.63 26.31 -5.39
N ALA A 526 3.73 25.55 -4.30
CA ALA A 526 3.53 24.11 -4.25
C ALA A 526 2.04 23.75 -3.96
N THR A 527 1.15 24.40 -4.71
CA THR A 527 -0.29 24.47 -4.48
C THR A 527 -1.11 23.44 -5.28
N GLY A 528 -0.44 22.56 -6.01
CA GLY A 528 -1.03 21.44 -6.72
C GLY A 528 -1.50 21.80 -8.12
N PHE A 529 -2.32 20.93 -8.71
CA PHE A 529 -2.71 21.01 -10.11
C PHE A 529 -4.23 20.95 -10.26
N ASN A 530 -4.73 21.58 -11.31
CA ASN A 530 -6.08 21.40 -11.80
C ASN A 530 -6.16 20.09 -12.62
N VAL A 531 -7.32 19.42 -12.56
CA VAL A 531 -7.61 18.34 -13.50
C VAL A 531 -8.02 18.99 -14.82
N SER A 532 -7.35 18.63 -15.92
CA SER A 532 -7.61 19.23 -17.23
C SER A 532 -7.40 18.21 -18.35
N PHE A 533 -8.30 18.22 -19.32
CA PHE A 533 -8.28 17.40 -20.53
C PHE A 533 -8.63 18.30 -21.73
N PRO A 534 -7.68 19.12 -22.22
CA PRO A 534 -7.97 20.21 -23.15
C PRO A 534 -8.48 19.72 -24.52
N PHE A 535 -8.16 18.49 -24.89
CA PHE A 535 -8.53 17.86 -26.16
C PHE A 535 -9.96 17.29 -26.17
N ILE A 536 -10.76 17.44 -25.12
CA ILE A 536 -12.14 16.95 -25.07
C ILE A 536 -13.04 17.94 -24.33
N GLU A 537 -14.19 18.25 -24.90
CA GLU A 537 -15.15 19.13 -24.24
C GLU A 537 -15.65 18.54 -22.93
N LYS A 538 -15.73 19.38 -21.87
CA LYS A 538 -16.16 18.96 -20.52
C LYS A 538 -17.50 18.23 -20.48
N LYS A 539 -18.43 18.55 -21.41
CA LYS A 539 -19.75 17.91 -21.53
C LYS A 539 -19.64 16.39 -21.78
N PHE A 540 -18.62 15.96 -22.52
CA PHE A 540 -18.41 14.56 -22.87
C PHE A 540 -17.75 13.72 -21.76
N LEU A 541 -17.19 14.37 -20.73
CA LEU A 541 -16.57 13.71 -19.59
C LEU A 541 -17.52 13.60 -18.38
N ASN A 542 -18.79 14.02 -18.48
CA ASN A 542 -19.69 14.15 -17.34
C ASN A 542 -19.15 15.09 -16.25
N TRP A 543 -18.66 16.26 -16.67
CA TRP A 543 -18.26 17.32 -15.75
C TRP A 543 -19.51 18.01 -15.18
N ARG A 544 -19.77 17.83 -13.87
CA ARG A 544 -20.91 18.47 -13.21
C ARG A 544 -20.57 19.88 -12.76
N SER A 545 -21.59 20.75 -12.72
CA SER A 545 -21.44 22.12 -12.23
C SER A 545 -20.81 22.16 -10.84
N GLY A 546 -19.86 23.07 -10.63
CA GLY A 546 -19.15 23.25 -9.35
C GLY A 546 -18.14 22.15 -8.98
N LYS A 547 -17.93 21.12 -9.80
CA LYS A 547 -16.93 20.06 -9.53
C LYS A 547 -15.56 20.41 -10.09
N LYS A 548 -14.51 19.98 -9.38
CA LYS A 548 -13.09 20.16 -9.78
C LYS A 548 -12.59 19.09 -10.76
N PHE A 549 -13.33 18.01 -10.94
CA PHE A 549 -12.97 16.90 -11.83
C PHE A 549 -14.24 16.19 -12.35
N PRO A 550 -14.14 15.40 -13.44
CA PRO A 550 -15.23 14.61 -14.00
C PRO A 550 -15.89 13.66 -13.00
N SER A 551 -17.22 13.59 -13.01
CA SER A 551 -17.96 12.65 -12.16
C SER A 551 -18.05 11.28 -12.85
N LEU A 552 -17.11 10.39 -12.56
CA LEU A 552 -17.00 9.06 -13.20
C LEU A 552 -17.14 7.93 -12.19
N TYR A 553 -17.72 6.79 -12.61
CA TYR A 553 -17.78 5.59 -11.78
C TYR A 553 -16.35 5.05 -11.59
N LEU A 554 -15.96 4.82 -10.33
CA LEU A 554 -14.58 4.46 -9.95
C LEU A 554 -13.51 5.45 -10.47
N HIS A 555 -13.88 6.70 -10.73
CA HIS A 555 -13.02 7.69 -11.42
C HIS A 555 -12.49 7.21 -12.79
N CYS A 556 -13.24 6.31 -13.46
CA CYS A 556 -12.80 5.66 -14.68
C CYS A 556 -13.89 5.53 -15.74
N PHE A 557 -15.08 5.02 -15.37
CA PHE A 557 -16.15 4.73 -16.33
C PHE A 557 -17.13 5.90 -16.44
N HIS A 558 -17.38 6.34 -17.67
CA HIS A 558 -18.47 7.28 -17.95
C HIS A 558 -19.83 6.63 -17.66
N PRO A 559 -20.79 7.32 -17.02
CA PRO A 559 -22.09 6.72 -16.71
C PRO A 559 -22.91 6.38 -17.96
N ASN A 560 -22.81 7.20 -19.01
CA ASN A 560 -23.65 7.06 -20.20
C ASN A 560 -22.91 6.50 -21.42
N TYR A 561 -21.57 6.45 -21.39
CA TYR A 561 -20.76 6.05 -22.54
C TYR A 561 -20.04 4.76 -22.21
N ASP A 562 -20.12 3.80 -23.12
CA ASP A 562 -19.50 2.48 -22.99
C ASP A 562 -18.09 2.46 -23.60
N ASN A 563 -17.64 3.58 -24.13
CA ASN A 563 -16.48 3.65 -25.00
C ASN A 563 -15.52 4.81 -24.72
N LEU A 564 -15.65 5.43 -23.55
CA LEU A 564 -14.74 6.46 -23.06
C LEU A 564 -14.36 6.14 -21.61
N PHE A 565 -13.07 6.05 -21.34
CA PHE A 565 -12.52 5.69 -20.04
C PHE A 565 -11.41 6.66 -19.64
N VAL A 566 -11.29 6.93 -18.34
CA VAL A 566 -10.18 7.70 -17.77
C VAL A 566 -9.38 6.80 -16.84
N ILE A 567 -8.10 6.57 -17.15
CA ILE A 567 -7.22 5.71 -16.36
C ILE A 567 -6.28 6.58 -15.53
N GLY A 568 -6.21 6.31 -14.23
CA GLY A 568 -5.26 6.95 -13.34
C GLY A 568 -5.64 8.35 -12.82
N MET A 569 -6.85 8.84 -13.11
CA MET A 569 -7.43 10.03 -12.44
C MET A 569 -7.90 9.67 -11.01
N ILE A 570 -6.97 9.26 -10.16
CA ILE A 570 -7.25 8.75 -8.83
C ILE A 570 -6.03 8.93 -7.92
N GLN A 571 -6.25 9.17 -6.63
CA GLN A 571 -5.21 9.39 -5.63
C GLN A 571 -5.32 8.33 -4.52
N PRO A 572 -4.79 7.12 -4.72
CA PRO A 572 -4.79 6.12 -3.67
C PRO A 572 -3.88 6.53 -2.51
N ILE A 573 -4.32 6.21 -1.29
CA ILE A 573 -3.44 6.18 -0.13
C ILE A 573 -2.48 5.00 -0.31
N GLY A 574 -1.23 5.32 -0.66
CA GLY A 574 -0.16 4.36 -0.99
C GLY A 574 0.25 4.41 -2.46
N THR A 575 0.95 3.39 -2.90
CA THR A 575 1.50 3.27 -4.27
C THR A 575 0.43 3.11 -5.35
N HIS A 576 0.58 3.87 -6.45
CA HIS A 576 -0.50 4.13 -7.41
C HIS A 576 -0.65 3.04 -8.49
N TRP A 577 0.44 2.40 -8.91
CA TRP A 577 0.44 1.62 -10.16
C TRP A 577 -0.42 0.35 -10.10
N GLN A 578 -0.51 -0.32 -8.95
CA GLN A 578 -1.41 -1.46 -8.77
C GLN A 578 -2.90 -1.08 -8.90
N VAL A 579 -3.24 0.17 -8.60
CA VAL A 579 -4.59 0.70 -8.83
C VAL A 579 -4.82 0.92 -10.33
N PHE A 580 -3.82 1.43 -11.04
CA PHE A 580 -3.90 1.61 -12.49
C PHE A 580 -4.01 0.27 -13.23
N GLU A 581 -3.27 -0.77 -12.81
CA GLU A 581 -3.42 -2.15 -13.33
C GLU A 581 -4.82 -2.69 -13.06
N ALA A 582 -5.36 -2.49 -11.86
CA ALA A 582 -6.71 -2.93 -11.53
C ALA A 582 -7.76 -2.22 -12.38
N GLN A 583 -7.69 -0.89 -12.52
CA GLN A 583 -8.57 -0.10 -13.39
C GLN A 583 -8.51 -0.61 -14.84
N SER A 584 -7.29 -0.75 -15.35
CA SER A 584 -7.04 -1.13 -16.75
C SER A 584 -7.55 -2.53 -17.07
N ARG A 585 -7.35 -3.49 -16.17
CA ARG A 585 -7.88 -4.84 -16.35
C ARG A 585 -9.40 -4.89 -16.35
N LEU A 586 -10.06 -4.12 -15.48
CA LEU A 586 -11.52 -4.00 -15.47
C LEU A 586 -12.03 -3.40 -16.78
N VAL A 587 -11.37 -2.35 -17.29
CA VAL A 587 -11.70 -1.74 -18.59
C VAL A 587 -11.51 -2.73 -19.73
N ALA A 588 -10.40 -3.47 -19.77
CA ALA A 588 -10.15 -4.48 -20.79
C ALA A 588 -11.22 -5.59 -20.76
N SER A 589 -11.59 -6.11 -19.58
CA SER A 589 -12.67 -7.09 -19.45
C SER A 589 -14.02 -6.54 -19.90
N TYR A 590 -14.31 -5.27 -19.61
CA TYR A 590 -15.53 -4.60 -20.06
C TYR A 590 -15.56 -4.43 -21.60
N ILE A 591 -14.45 -3.99 -22.20
CA ILE A 591 -14.35 -3.87 -23.66
C ILE A 591 -14.52 -5.24 -24.33
N GLN A 592 -13.88 -6.28 -23.79
CA GLN A 592 -14.03 -7.65 -24.30
C GLN A 592 -15.49 -8.11 -24.26
N SER A 593 -16.22 -7.83 -23.18
CA SER A 593 -17.65 -8.18 -23.10
C SER A 593 -18.48 -7.44 -24.15
N LYS A 594 -18.18 -6.16 -24.41
CA LYS A 594 -18.86 -5.36 -25.45
C LYS A 594 -18.50 -5.80 -26.87
N ILE A 595 -17.30 -6.33 -27.10
CA ILE A 595 -16.92 -6.96 -28.37
C ILE A 595 -17.72 -8.26 -28.57
N GLN A 596 -17.85 -9.06 -27.52
CA GLN A 596 -18.62 -10.31 -27.53
C GLN A 596 -20.15 -10.10 -27.48
N ASN A 597 -20.61 -8.85 -27.38
CA ASN A 597 -22.02 -8.49 -27.17
C ASN A 597 -22.66 -9.19 -25.96
N VAL A 598 -21.88 -9.45 -24.90
CA VAL A 598 -22.38 -10.01 -23.64
C VAL A 598 -22.52 -8.91 -22.57
N PRO A 599 -23.62 -8.90 -21.79
CA PRO A 599 -23.80 -7.90 -20.74
C PRO A 599 -22.72 -7.97 -19.66
N PHE A 600 -22.22 -6.82 -19.23
CA PHE A 600 -21.36 -6.72 -18.04
C PHE A 600 -22.24 -6.27 -16.86
N CYS A 601 -23.12 -7.17 -16.40
CA CYS A 601 -24.25 -6.86 -15.53
C CYS A 601 -23.91 -5.98 -14.32
N LYS A 602 -22.75 -6.21 -13.69
CA LYS A 602 -22.33 -5.44 -12.51
C LYS A 602 -22.04 -3.98 -12.84
N ILE A 603 -21.24 -3.72 -13.88
CA ILE A 603 -20.86 -2.35 -14.29
C ILE A 603 -22.04 -1.65 -14.94
N ASP A 604 -22.76 -2.33 -15.82
CA ASP A 604 -23.93 -1.75 -16.50
C ASP A 604 -25.01 -1.33 -15.48
N ARG A 605 -25.30 -2.16 -14.46
CA ARG A 605 -26.22 -1.80 -13.37
C ARG A 605 -25.73 -0.62 -12.51
N LEU A 606 -24.43 -0.52 -12.27
CA LEU A 606 -23.84 0.57 -11.50
C LEU A 606 -23.88 1.89 -12.26
N LYS A 607 -23.68 1.85 -13.58
CA LYS A 607 -23.85 2.98 -14.50
C LYS A 607 -25.30 3.45 -14.56
N GLN A 608 -26.27 2.54 -14.68
CA GLN A 608 -27.70 2.87 -14.65
C GLN A 608 -28.13 3.56 -13.34
N ASN A 609 -27.52 3.17 -12.20
CA ASN A 609 -27.83 3.73 -10.88
C ASN A 609 -26.81 4.78 -10.42
N PHE A 610 -26.15 5.47 -11.35
CA PHE A 610 -25.03 6.36 -11.01
C PHE A 610 -25.40 7.46 -10.02
N ASP A 611 -26.50 8.18 -10.26
CA ASP A 611 -26.94 9.29 -9.40
C ASP A 611 -27.37 8.84 -8.01
N SER A 612 -28.10 7.73 -7.91
CA SER A 612 -28.53 7.16 -6.63
C SER A 612 -27.33 6.65 -5.82
N ASN A 613 -26.33 6.08 -6.49
CA ASN A 613 -25.09 5.62 -5.84
C ASN A 613 -24.23 6.78 -5.31
N ILE A 614 -24.17 7.92 -6.01
CA ILE A 614 -23.50 9.13 -5.50
C ILE A 614 -24.24 9.69 -4.29
N LYS A 615 -25.57 9.89 -4.39
CA LYS A 615 -26.39 10.44 -3.29
C LYS A 615 -26.32 9.58 -2.03
N GLY A 616 -26.31 8.25 -2.19
CA GLY A 616 -26.14 7.31 -1.09
C GLY A 616 -24.71 7.16 -0.56
N LYS A 617 -23.76 8.00 -0.99
CA LYS A 617 -22.32 7.92 -0.65
C LYS A 617 -21.67 6.56 -0.94
N LYS A 618 -22.27 5.75 -1.83
CA LYS A 618 -21.68 4.48 -2.30
C LYS A 618 -20.55 4.73 -3.31
N LEU A 619 -20.50 5.93 -3.90
CA LEU A 619 -19.43 6.43 -4.76
C LEU A 619 -18.92 7.77 -4.24
N SER A 620 -17.61 7.92 -4.05
CA SER A 620 -16.99 9.21 -3.74
C SER A 620 -17.01 10.09 -4.99
N ASN A 621 -17.61 11.27 -4.91
CA ASN A 621 -17.59 12.28 -5.97
C ASN A 621 -17.11 13.65 -5.46
N GLU A 622 -16.43 13.66 -4.32
CA GLU A 622 -15.95 14.87 -3.65
C GLU A 622 -14.42 14.90 -3.55
N SER A 623 -13.78 13.73 -3.65
CA SER A 623 -12.33 13.58 -3.64
C SER A 623 -11.89 12.46 -4.56
N LEU A 624 -10.73 12.63 -5.19
CA LEU A 624 -10.00 11.56 -5.89
C LEU A 624 -9.27 10.63 -4.92
N LEU A 625 -9.22 10.97 -3.62
CA LEU A 625 -8.57 10.17 -2.59
C LEU A 625 -9.32 8.86 -2.39
N VAL A 626 -8.63 7.73 -2.52
CA VAL A 626 -9.21 6.40 -2.27
C VAL A 626 -8.34 5.53 -1.37
N ASP A 627 -8.98 4.59 -0.67
CA ASP A 627 -8.26 3.49 -0.05
C ASP A 627 -7.87 2.48 -1.13
N LYS A 628 -6.55 2.33 -1.36
CA LYS A 628 -5.99 1.41 -2.35
C LYS A 628 -6.54 -0.02 -2.24
N ARG A 629 -6.66 -0.56 -1.02
CA ARG A 629 -7.06 -1.95 -0.78
C ARG A 629 -8.52 -2.17 -1.07
N LEU A 630 -9.36 -1.27 -0.56
CA LEU A 630 -10.81 -1.34 -0.79
C LEU A 630 -11.12 -1.17 -2.27
N TYR A 631 -10.42 -0.26 -2.94
CA TYR A 631 -10.58 -0.01 -4.36
C TYR A 631 -10.19 -1.24 -5.20
N ILE A 632 -9.02 -1.84 -4.98
CA ILE A 632 -8.59 -3.06 -5.68
C ILE A 632 -9.55 -4.23 -5.40
N LYS A 633 -9.98 -4.41 -4.14
CA LYS A 633 -10.94 -5.45 -3.76
C LYS A 633 -12.30 -5.25 -4.44
N GLN A 634 -12.75 -4.00 -4.56
CA GLN A 634 -13.98 -3.66 -5.27
C GLN A 634 -13.86 -4.01 -6.75
N ILE A 635 -12.75 -3.67 -7.40
CA ILE A 635 -12.49 -4.05 -8.79
C ILE A 635 -12.48 -5.56 -8.98
N GLN A 636 -11.80 -6.31 -8.12
CA GLN A 636 -11.75 -7.77 -8.19
C GLN A 636 -13.15 -8.39 -8.13
N LYS A 637 -14.04 -7.86 -7.29
CA LYS A 637 -15.44 -8.30 -7.20
C LYS A 637 -16.29 -7.96 -8.44
N LEU A 638 -15.89 -6.96 -9.22
CA LEU A 638 -16.56 -6.56 -10.45
C LEU A 638 -16.13 -7.43 -11.62
N ILE A 639 -14.88 -7.92 -11.61
CA ILE A 639 -14.34 -8.82 -12.64
C ILE A 639 -14.79 -10.28 -12.43
N ALA A 640 -14.73 -10.76 -11.18
CA ALA A 640 -15.34 -12.04 -10.79
C ALA A 640 -16.86 -11.97 -10.93
#